data_AF-A0A927SAQ3-F1
#
_entry.id   AF-A0A927SAQ3-F1
#
_cell.length_a   1.000
_cell.length_b   1.000
_cell.length_c   1.000
_cell.angle_alpha   90.00
_cell.angle_beta   90.00
_cell.angle_gamma   90.00
#
_symmetry.space_group_name_H-M   'P 1'
#
loop_
_entity.id
_entity.type
_entity.pdbx_description
1 polymer ?
#
loop_
_entity_poly.entity_id
_entity_poly.type
_entity_poly.pdbx_seq_one_letter_code
_entity_poly.pdbx_strand_id
1 'polypeptide(L)'
;MMQNFVILKKNKNKALIQKLLLVWVSLCLIVPLFPASAEEYEKNTLRVGYWAFDGYHNMDSNGVRSGYGYELLQLMSRYNNIDFTYHGYEQSFAQSKQMLEEGKIDLLTAVKKSRDNIDRFDFSKYSIGSASTLLTVKAGNSRIISGHYETYQGIRIGIVPDVVREEELSAYAQEKDFTYELVYYDTSLTLAQALQDEEIDAIASTSMRARTNEWTIDSFSESLIYIAVRKGDYKTLDMINVSLERMNIEEQHWILDLSKKYYEKNESNIPFFTEAEKAYLKQKREEGRVYRVLVNLDRKPYSYINDEGQVAGIMPDTFQLIAEMAGISYEWVIPTDRDHYSNLLRDQSVDICIDLVSDFHTAEELGYSITDSYLSAPFAWIRRKDHTDDIKIAAHVLHSTYSSEEHFYNNDYTQTEYVIYPTREECILSVVNGETDGFCTYAYEAEQFVLNHPEANLLMLTSQSSNNFSIGVSRSVNSHLTSILNTAISCIDNVESNQIIRKHTSFSVPEYSLFDLIRTNRQLEMIILLTVIAFILLVLVIHQQIRYQRTLKKTVHHQEEKLDESRMTLMDILATAIEFRSCESGEHVVRIRQLTHDIMTEFCRLYPEECTLSKKEIDLVSNAASLHDVGKIAIPDYILNKPGKLTPAEFSFIKEHPTKGCELLERIPNLQDEPLYSYAYDICRWHHERWDGTGYPDGLAGNDIPIWAQVAAIADVFDALTAPRVYKQAYSRDKAISMICDGSCGCFNPRIITAFRNVAKEYDDVIPVSEQANFQRAPAGKDSITLIISAFNSLIGNTSDIIFLKDVDLVYRAVSPAFAAMLNLTPEEVITHTDADLFGDTTRAKRYAQDDLQLLQNGEDLVDTIESLGEWGGLLRYGSTTKRLLTDSQGRMMGILGITRDITASYLSAKHYQLELRRLFQLPEKAYSSIYIDLVIWHISAENTQTVNGVRFKKHLTIDELTANVLRGIVNRDTQAYQFYSQFNKESLEKIYEGGQNELTLEYKRKLPDGNIVWLRDEIRFLTDPSNGHLSLLMCCYDISDEMESGVSYLAYHDVLTGLLNRAYMRQCIREELTKAEGKGVRHALIMIDVDNLKHINDKLGHKEGDNQLIQFAQMLQGAFRESDYVARIGGDEFLVLMRNVKHIEDVRQKAEQLVKELRWCAGNDSSLLISASIGAACYPEDGSTLEELYEKADKAMYRIKHNGKNGYSVGS
;
A
#
# COMPACT_ATOMS: atom_id res chain seq x y z
N MET A 1 32.66 -55.31 11.62
CA MET A 1 32.56 -53.85 11.37
C MET A 1 31.45 -53.47 10.37
N MET A 2 31.11 -54.30 9.37
CA MET A 2 30.03 -54.02 8.40
C MET A 2 28.58 -54.20 8.93
N GLN A 3 28.30 -55.06 9.92
CA GLN A 3 26.94 -55.21 10.47
C GLN A 3 26.50 -54.00 11.33
N ASN A 4 27.43 -53.35 12.03
CA ASN A 4 27.12 -52.15 12.82
C ASN A 4 26.78 -50.94 11.94
N PHE A 5 27.32 -50.85 10.71
CA PHE A 5 27.06 -49.74 9.79
C PHE A 5 25.63 -49.77 9.20
N VAL A 6 25.05 -50.96 9.02
CA VAL A 6 23.69 -51.13 8.51
C VAL A 6 22.64 -50.82 9.60
N ILE A 7 22.92 -51.18 10.85
CA ILE A 7 22.04 -50.87 12.00
C ILE A 7 22.06 -49.36 12.31
N LEU A 8 23.23 -48.70 12.20
CA LEU A 8 23.37 -47.24 12.35
C LEU A 8 22.61 -46.45 11.28
N LYS A 9 22.54 -46.93 10.02
CA LYS A 9 21.78 -46.26 8.95
C LYS A 9 20.27 -46.46 9.07
N LYS A 10 19.80 -47.63 9.53
CA LYS A 10 18.37 -47.87 9.79
C LYS A 10 17.85 -46.99 10.94
N ASN A 11 18.64 -46.78 11.98
CA ASN A 11 18.31 -45.86 13.08
C ASN A 11 18.38 -44.38 12.67
N LYS A 12 19.33 -43.98 11.82
CA LYS A 12 19.38 -42.61 11.28
C LYS A 12 18.16 -42.28 10.41
N ASN A 13 17.64 -43.22 9.62
CA ASN A 13 16.45 -42.98 8.81
C ASN A 13 15.16 -42.95 9.64
N LYS A 14 15.05 -43.77 10.70
CA LYS A 14 13.93 -43.65 11.67
C LYS A 14 13.98 -42.32 12.44
N ALA A 15 15.17 -41.89 12.85
CA ALA A 15 15.38 -40.60 13.50
C ALA A 15 15.10 -39.42 12.55
N LEU A 16 15.40 -39.55 11.25
CA LEU A 16 15.08 -38.54 10.26
C LEU A 16 13.57 -38.46 10.00
N ILE A 17 12.87 -39.61 9.93
CA ILE A 17 11.41 -39.64 9.81
C ILE A 17 10.75 -39.09 11.07
N GLN A 18 11.21 -39.45 12.28
CA GLN A 18 10.72 -38.87 13.52
C GLN A 18 11.00 -37.37 13.63
N LYS A 19 12.17 -36.90 13.16
CA LYS A 19 12.50 -35.47 13.09
C LYS A 19 11.66 -34.74 12.04
N LEU A 20 11.38 -35.35 10.89
CA LEU A 20 10.50 -34.78 9.88
C LEU A 20 9.04 -34.77 10.35
N LEU A 21 8.58 -35.79 11.08
CA LEU A 21 7.25 -35.82 11.70
C LEU A 21 7.16 -34.82 12.86
N LEU A 22 8.22 -34.64 13.65
CA LEU A 22 8.32 -33.59 14.66
C LEU A 22 8.32 -32.22 14.01
N VAL A 23 9.05 -32.01 12.91
CA VAL A 23 9.04 -30.77 12.13
C VAL A 23 7.67 -30.55 11.49
N TRP A 24 6.95 -31.60 11.10
CA TRP A 24 5.59 -31.51 10.56
C TRP A 24 4.56 -31.17 11.64
N VAL A 25 4.63 -31.82 12.80
CA VAL A 25 3.82 -31.47 13.99
C VAL A 25 4.19 -30.08 14.49
N SER A 26 5.48 -29.70 14.43
CA SER A 26 5.94 -28.34 14.73
C SER A 26 5.40 -27.36 13.71
N LEU A 27 5.42 -27.65 12.40
CA LEU A 27 4.86 -26.80 11.35
C LEU A 27 3.34 -26.65 11.48
N CYS A 28 2.61 -27.72 11.79
CA CYS A 28 1.17 -27.66 12.07
C CYS A 28 0.85 -26.94 13.39
N LEU A 29 1.74 -26.97 14.39
CA LEU A 29 1.67 -26.13 15.58
C LEU A 29 2.16 -24.70 15.32
N ILE A 30 2.97 -24.47 14.29
CA ILE A 30 3.53 -23.16 13.90
C ILE A 30 2.60 -22.38 12.97
N VAL A 31 1.65 -23.02 12.27
CA VAL A 31 0.65 -22.30 11.46
C VAL A 31 -0.39 -21.53 12.30
N PRO A 32 -0.77 -21.92 13.53
CA PRO A 32 -1.38 -21.00 14.48
C PRO A 32 -0.36 -20.15 15.28
N LEU A 33 0.96 -20.28 15.02
CA LEU A 33 2.03 -19.44 15.59
C LEU A 33 2.72 -18.63 14.48
N PHE A 34 1.97 -17.85 13.73
CA PHE A 34 2.45 -16.50 13.46
C PHE A 34 1.96 -15.65 14.63
N PRO A 35 2.82 -15.31 15.61
CA PRO A 35 2.52 -14.16 16.43
C PRO A 35 2.41 -12.98 15.45
N ALA A 36 1.30 -12.23 15.51
CA ALA A 36 1.41 -10.79 15.38
C ALA A 36 2.65 -10.39 16.18
N SER A 37 3.52 -9.52 15.65
CA SER A 37 4.71 -9.06 16.36
C SER A 37 4.31 -8.63 17.78
N ALA A 38 4.43 -9.55 18.73
CA ALA A 38 4.55 -9.25 20.12
C ALA A 38 5.99 -8.78 20.21
N GLU A 39 6.17 -7.48 19.98
CA GLU A 39 7.03 -6.74 20.89
C GLU A 39 6.79 -7.31 22.28
N GLU A 40 7.86 -7.60 23.01
CA GLU A 40 7.79 -7.93 24.42
C GLU A 40 7.26 -6.66 25.13
N TYR A 41 5.96 -6.40 24.96
CA TYR A 41 5.22 -5.36 25.64
C TYR A 41 5.11 -5.85 27.05
N GLU A 42 6.06 -5.42 27.88
CA GLU A 42 6.04 -5.52 29.32
C GLU A 42 4.60 -5.29 29.79
N LYS A 43 3.93 -6.36 30.26
CA LYS A 43 2.52 -6.32 30.60
C LYS A 43 2.38 -5.48 31.86
N ASN A 44 2.07 -4.20 31.66
CA ASN A 44 2.09 -3.24 32.75
C ASN A 44 0.85 -3.47 33.62
N THR A 45 1.07 -3.98 34.84
CA THR A 45 0.01 -4.13 35.82
C THR A 45 -0.13 -2.84 36.61
N LEU A 46 -1.27 -2.16 36.50
CA LEU A 46 -1.56 -0.92 37.23
C LEU A 46 -2.48 -1.20 38.41
N ARG A 47 -2.18 -0.62 39.57
CA ARG A 47 -3.03 -0.68 40.76
C ARG A 47 -4.06 0.45 40.70
N VAL A 48 -5.34 0.10 40.65
CA VAL A 48 -6.44 1.06 40.53
C VAL A 48 -7.16 1.19 41.86
N GLY A 49 -7.44 2.44 42.25
CA GLY A 49 -8.36 2.74 43.34
C GLY A 49 -9.79 2.31 42.99
N TYR A 50 -10.34 1.36 43.73
CA TYR A 50 -11.64 0.75 43.50
C TYR A 50 -12.40 0.70 44.82
N TRP A 51 -13.21 1.71 45.10
CA TRP A 51 -14.01 1.85 46.32
C TRP A 51 -15.48 1.46 46.10
N ALA A 52 -16.22 1.15 47.15
CA ALA A 52 -17.66 0.93 47.03
C ALA A 52 -18.38 2.21 46.55
N PHE A 53 -18.92 2.17 45.34
CA PHE A 53 -19.68 3.28 44.77
C PHE A 53 -20.76 2.79 43.81
N ASP A 54 -22.01 2.83 44.27
CA ASP A 54 -23.13 2.24 43.56
C ASP A 54 -23.30 2.81 42.13
N GLY A 55 -23.47 1.91 41.17
CA GLY A 55 -23.51 2.18 39.73
C GLY A 55 -22.14 2.40 39.06
N TYR A 56 -21.09 2.79 39.79
CA TYR A 56 -19.76 3.06 39.23
C TYR A 56 -18.74 1.95 39.55
N HIS A 57 -18.62 1.55 40.81
CA HIS A 57 -17.74 0.48 41.32
C HIS A 57 -18.52 -0.42 42.28
N ASN A 58 -18.95 -1.57 41.76
CA ASN A 58 -19.71 -2.59 42.49
C ASN A 58 -18.92 -3.88 42.63
N MET A 59 -19.14 -4.59 43.74
CA MET A 59 -18.62 -5.93 43.95
C MET A 59 -19.67 -6.75 44.71
N ASP A 60 -20.06 -7.90 44.16
CA ASP A 60 -21.02 -8.77 44.82
C ASP A 60 -20.37 -9.63 45.93
N SER A 61 -21.18 -10.39 46.66
CA SER A 61 -20.72 -11.27 47.74
C SER A 61 -19.80 -12.40 47.29
N ASN A 62 -19.74 -12.71 45.99
CA ASN A 62 -18.83 -13.69 45.39
C ASN A 62 -17.53 -13.04 44.88
N GLY A 63 -17.37 -11.72 45.04
CA GLY A 63 -16.22 -10.97 44.57
C GLY A 63 -16.27 -10.60 43.08
N VAL A 64 -17.42 -10.74 42.42
CA VAL A 64 -17.62 -10.35 41.02
C VAL A 64 -17.74 -8.84 40.94
N ARG A 65 -16.86 -8.21 40.14
CA ARG A 65 -16.81 -6.75 39.96
C ARG A 65 -17.68 -6.30 38.78
N SER A 66 -18.33 -5.16 38.93
CA SER A 66 -19.18 -4.54 37.90
C SER A 66 -19.29 -3.03 38.11
N GLY A 67 -19.86 -2.29 37.15
CA GLY A 67 -20.07 -0.84 37.24
C GLY A 67 -19.32 -0.08 36.16
N TYR A 68 -19.72 1.19 35.93
CA TYR A 68 -19.15 2.03 34.88
C TYR A 68 -17.63 2.11 34.96
N GLY A 69 -17.07 2.38 36.13
CA GLY A 69 -15.62 2.52 36.33
C GLY A 69 -14.86 1.20 36.12
N TYR A 70 -15.48 0.06 36.45
CA TYR A 70 -14.90 -1.25 36.18
C TYR A 70 -14.87 -1.56 34.68
N GLU A 71 -16.00 -1.42 33.98
CA GLU A 71 -16.10 -1.75 32.56
C GLU A 71 -15.33 -0.78 31.66
N LEU A 72 -15.21 0.50 32.04
CA LEU A 72 -14.28 1.45 31.44
C LEU A 72 -12.86 0.89 31.41
N LEU A 73 -12.36 0.40 32.55
CA LEU A 73 -11.01 -0.15 32.65
C LEU A 73 -10.87 -1.44 31.84
N GLN A 74 -11.90 -2.29 31.80
CA GLN A 74 -11.90 -3.48 30.94
C GLN A 74 -11.87 -3.11 29.46
N LEU A 75 -12.61 -2.07 29.05
CA LEU A 75 -12.59 -1.57 27.68
C LEU A 75 -11.20 -1.00 27.33
N MET A 76 -10.60 -0.21 28.22
CA MET A 76 -9.24 0.32 28.07
C MET A 76 -8.17 -0.77 27.91
N SER A 77 -8.31 -1.90 28.61
CA SER A 77 -7.38 -3.04 28.51
C SER A 77 -7.37 -3.73 27.14
N ARG A 78 -8.36 -3.47 26.27
CA ARG A 78 -8.40 -4.03 24.92
C ARG A 78 -7.50 -3.28 23.94
N TYR A 79 -7.28 -1.98 24.15
CA TYR A 79 -6.55 -1.11 23.22
C TYR A 79 -5.10 -0.86 23.65
N ASN A 80 -4.72 -1.31 24.84
CA ASN A 80 -3.38 -1.23 25.38
C ASN A 80 -3.12 -2.42 26.32
N ASN A 81 -1.90 -2.97 26.34
CA ASN A 81 -1.55 -4.20 27.07
C ASN A 81 -1.39 -3.95 28.59
N ILE A 82 -2.47 -3.46 29.22
CA ILE A 82 -2.54 -3.06 30.62
C ILE A 82 -3.44 -4.02 31.38
N ASP A 83 -2.92 -4.61 32.45
CA ASP A 83 -3.74 -5.35 33.42
C ASP A 83 -4.06 -4.44 34.62
N PHE A 84 -5.30 -4.48 35.11
CA PHE A 84 -5.70 -3.70 36.28
C PHE A 84 -5.85 -4.60 37.51
N THR A 85 -5.24 -4.17 38.62
CA THR A 85 -5.49 -4.75 39.95
C THR A 85 -6.26 -3.76 40.80
N TYR A 86 -7.31 -4.22 41.47
CA TYR A 86 -8.26 -3.35 42.15
C TYR A 86 -7.97 -3.34 43.66
N HIS A 87 -7.76 -2.16 44.23
CA HIS A 87 -7.44 -1.95 45.65
C HIS A 87 -8.32 -0.84 46.19
N GLY A 88 -8.82 -0.96 47.42
CA GLY A 88 -9.54 0.17 48.01
C GLY A 88 -11.03 -0.05 48.30
N TYR A 89 -11.58 -1.27 48.21
CA TYR A 89 -13.06 -1.43 48.18
C TYR A 89 -13.74 -1.00 49.48
N GLU A 90 -13.09 -1.25 50.62
CA GLU A 90 -13.57 -0.86 51.94
C GLU A 90 -13.21 0.59 52.32
N GLN A 91 -12.49 1.30 51.45
CA GLN A 91 -12.03 2.67 51.67
C GLN A 91 -12.99 3.67 51.03
N SER A 92 -13.04 4.91 51.55
CA SER A 92 -13.81 5.99 50.92
C SER A 92 -13.08 6.58 49.70
N PHE A 93 -13.79 7.37 48.88
CA PHE A 93 -13.17 8.09 47.76
C PHE A 93 -12.04 9.03 48.23
N ALA A 94 -12.21 9.70 49.38
CA ALA A 94 -11.18 10.56 49.96
C ALA A 94 -9.94 9.76 50.40
N GLN A 95 -10.13 8.59 51.02
CA GLN A 95 -9.04 7.68 51.37
C GLN A 95 -8.34 7.11 50.12
N SER A 96 -9.09 6.87 49.04
CA SER A 96 -8.54 6.42 47.76
C SER A 96 -7.65 7.49 47.10
N LYS A 97 -8.01 8.79 47.22
CA LYS A 97 -7.11 9.89 46.80
C LYS A 97 -5.82 9.90 47.60
N GLN A 98 -5.90 9.71 48.92
CA GLN A 98 -4.71 9.61 49.77
C GLN A 98 -3.85 8.39 49.39
N MET A 99 -4.45 7.26 49.05
CA MET A 99 -3.73 6.08 48.55
C MET A 99 -2.99 6.36 47.23
N LEU A 100 -3.54 7.21 46.35
CA LEU A 100 -2.88 7.66 45.13
C LEU A 100 -1.64 8.51 45.46
N GLU A 101 -1.77 9.47 46.37
CA GLU A 101 -0.65 10.33 46.83
C GLU A 101 0.47 9.54 47.49
N GLU A 102 0.12 8.56 48.32
CA GLU A 102 1.07 7.69 49.01
C GLU A 102 1.68 6.62 48.09
N GLY A 103 1.25 6.53 46.82
CA GLY A 103 1.75 5.56 45.85
C GLY A 103 1.30 4.11 46.09
N LYS A 104 0.26 3.92 46.90
CA LYS A 104 -0.36 2.61 47.13
C LYS A 104 -1.19 2.14 45.93
N ILE A 105 -1.75 3.09 45.18
CA ILE A 105 -2.37 2.87 43.87
C ILE A 105 -1.72 3.78 42.83
N ASP A 106 -1.81 3.41 41.56
CA ASP A 106 -1.19 4.07 40.41
C ASP A 106 -2.14 5.03 39.70
N LEU A 107 -3.45 4.76 39.73
CA LEU A 107 -4.46 5.65 39.19
C LEU A 107 -5.78 5.60 39.96
N LEU A 108 -6.55 6.67 39.85
CA LEU A 108 -7.90 6.81 40.38
C LEU A 108 -8.84 7.36 39.30
N THR A 109 -10.03 6.77 39.17
CA THR A 109 -11.07 7.18 38.22
C THR A 109 -12.07 8.14 38.88
N ALA A 110 -12.94 8.76 38.08
CA ALA A 110 -13.97 9.74 38.50
C ALA A 110 -13.45 11.00 39.22
N VAL A 111 -12.22 11.47 38.95
CA VAL A 111 -11.67 12.65 39.61
C VAL A 111 -11.98 13.94 38.84
N LYS A 112 -12.61 14.91 39.50
CA LYS A 112 -12.85 16.26 38.96
C LYS A 112 -11.54 17.09 38.98
N LYS A 113 -11.28 17.86 37.92
CA LYS A 113 -10.16 18.84 37.86
C LYS A 113 -10.49 20.09 38.68
N SER A 114 -10.34 20.02 40.00
CA SER A 114 -10.43 21.18 40.90
C SER A 114 -9.06 21.81 41.12
N ARG A 115 -9.02 23.07 41.62
CA ARG A 115 -7.76 23.75 41.96
C ARG A 115 -6.89 22.92 42.91
N ASP A 116 -7.49 22.32 43.94
CA ASP A 116 -6.77 21.44 44.89
C ASP A 116 -6.20 20.18 44.21
N ASN A 117 -6.96 19.55 43.31
CA ASN A 117 -6.51 18.30 42.71
C ASN A 117 -5.44 18.52 41.61
N ILE A 118 -5.48 19.62 40.86
CA ILE A 118 -4.45 19.94 39.82
C ILE A 118 -3.08 20.21 40.45
N ASP A 119 -3.06 20.74 41.67
CA ASP A 119 -1.80 20.92 42.40
C ASP A 119 -1.20 19.59 42.90
N ARG A 120 -2.02 18.54 43.05
CA ARG A 120 -1.65 17.26 43.68
C ARG A 120 -1.50 16.09 42.71
N PHE A 121 -2.17 16.12 41.55
CA PHE A 121 -2.24 15.02 40.59
C PHE A 121 -2.11 15.50 39.14
N ASP A 122 -1.66 14.60 38.26
CA ASP A 122 -1.79 14.79 36.81
C ASP A 122 -3.00 14.02 36.28
N PHE A 123 -3.56 14.48 35.17
CA PHE A 123 -4.87 14.03 34.69
C PHE A 123 -4.83 13.59 33.24
N SER A 124 -5.69 12.63 32.89
CA SER A 124 -5.93 12.24 31.51
C SER A 124 -6.29 13.45 30.63
N LYS A 125 -5.86 13.38 29.37
CA LYS A 125 -6.11 14.36 28.32
C LYS A 125 -7.60 14.40 27.97
N TYR A 126 -8.21 13.24 27.84
CA TYR A 126 -9.64 13.07 27.56
C TYR A 126 -10.43 12.84 28.86
N SER A 127 -11.62 13.42 28.95
CA SER A 127 -12.59 13.12 30.02
C SER A 127 -13.16 11.73 29.84
N ILE A 128 -13.51 11.07 30.94
CA ILE A 128 -14.13 9.74 30.95
C ILE A 128 -15.63 9.78 31.28
N GLY A 129 -16.25 10.95 31.18
CA GLY A 129 -17.66 11.20 31.48
C GLY A 129 -17.88 12.58 32.11
N SER A 130 -19.14 12.88 32.40
CA SER A 130 -19.56 14.01 33.23
C SER A 130 -20.33 13.52 34.45
N ALA A 131 -20.27 14.31 35.52
CA ALA A 131 -21.03 14.10 36.74
C ALA A 131 -21.69 15.41 37.15
N SER A 132 -23.00 15.39 37.34
CA SER A 132 -23.76 16.48 37.97
C SER A 132 -24.21 16.09 39.37
N THR A 133 -24.62 17.08 40.14
CA THR A 133 -25.35 16.87 41.39
C THR A 133 -26.84 16.86 41.06
N LEU A 134 -27.51 15.79 41.48
CA LEU A 134 -28.94 15.59 41.33
C LEU A 134 -29.62 15.81 42.67
N LEU A 135 -30.78 16.46 42.60
CA LEU A 135 -31.77 16.42 43.65
C LEU A 135 -32.88 15.45 43.21
N THR A 136 -33.08 14.37 43.96
CA THR A 136 -34.07 13.33 43.66
C THR A 136 -35.09 13.19 44.78
N VAL A 137 -36.32 12.81 44.46
CA VAL A 137 -37.40 12.52 45.42
C VAL A 137 -37.94 11.12 45.19
N LYS A 138 -38.69 10.57 46.14
CA LYS A 138 -39.39 9.29 45.94
C LYS A 138 -40.31 9.37 44.73
N ALA A 139 -40.26 8.38 43.84
CA ALA A 139 -41.13 8.34 42.67
C ALA A 139 -42.61 8.35 43.10
N GLY A 140 -43.43 9.17 42.45
CA GLY A 140 -44.81 9.44 42.86
C GLY A 140 -44.99 10.61 43.82
N ASN A 141 -43.91 11.27 44.27
CA ASN A 141 -43.99 12.45 45.12
C ASN A 141 -44.57 13.65 44.32
N SER A 142 -45.78 14.08 44.69
CA SER A 142 -46.48 15.22 44.09
C SER A 142 -46.38 16.51 44.92
N ARG A 143 -45.62 16.49 46.03
CA ARG A 143 -45.47 17.65 46.92
C ARG A 143 -44.33 18.57 46.50
N ILE A 144 -43.25 18.02 45.93
CA ILE A 144 -42.06 18.77 45.49
C ILE A 144 -42.04 18.75 43.96
N ILE A 145 -42.17 19.92 43.33
CA ILE A 145 -42.41 20.05 41.89
C ILE A 145 -41.21 20.74 41.23
N SER A 146 -40.60 20.11 40.22
CA SER A 146 -39.49 20.67 39.45
C SER A 146 -39.80 22.09 38.91
N GLY A 147 -38.83 23.00 39.04
CA GLY A 147 -38.97 24.40 38.62
C GLY A 147 -39.85 25.29 39.50
N HIS A 148 -40.51 24.74 40.53
CA HIS A 148 -41.41 25.46 41.46
C HIS A 148 -40.80 25.49 42.87
N TYR A 149 -39.77 26.32 43.07
CA TYR A 149 -38.91 26.34 44.27
C TYR A 149 -39.64 26.75 45.57
N GLU A 150 -40.82 27.34 45.48
CA GLU A 150 -41.73 27.52 46.60
C GLU A 150 -42.16 26.19 47.26
N THR A 151 -42.12 25.08 46.52
CA THR A 151 -42.42 23.73 47.02
C THR A 151 -41.23 23.08 47.75
N TYR A 152 -40.06 23.72 47.74
CA TYR A 152 -38.79 23.17 48.27
C TYR A 152 -38.49 23.68 49.68
N GLN A 153 -39.35 24.53 50.23
CA GLN A 153 -39.09 25.21 51.50
C GLN A 153 -39.13 24.24 52.69
N GLY A 154 -38.01 24.12 53.39
CA GLY A 154 -37.87 23.29 54.59
C GLY A 154 -37.79 21.79 54.32
N ILE A 155 -37.47 21.35 53.09
CA ILE A 155 -37.36 19.93 52.76
C ILE A 155 -36.16 19.28 53.49
N ARG A 156 -36.34 18.03 53.94
CA ARG A 156 -35.24 17.23 54.51
C ARG A 156 -34.48 16.56 53.38
N ILE A 157 -33.25 16.98 53.16
CA ILE A 157 -32.38 16.46 52.10
C ILE A 157 -31.38 15.50 52.72
N GLY A 158 -31.47 14.22 52.34
CA GLY A 158 -30.46 13.23 52.68
C GLY A 158 -29.21 13.38 51.82
N ILE A 159 -28.04 13.27 52.43
CA ILE A 159 -26.74 13.32 51.74
C ILE A 159 -25.74 12.36 52.37
N VAL A 160 -24.85 11.78 51.56
CA VAL A 160 -23.62 11.13 52.06
C VAL A 160 -22.55 12.20 52.22
N PRO A 161 -21.84 12.31 53.37
CA PRO A 161 -20.88 13.37 53.64
C PRO A 161 -19.91 13.63 52.48
N ASP A 162 -20.02 14.80 51.86
CA ASP A 162 -19.20 15.22 50.72
C ASP A 162 -19.18 16.76 50.65
N VAL A 163 -18.05 17.33 51.09
CA VAL A 163 -17.83 18.78 51.21
C VAL A 163 -18.18 19.52 49.91
N VAL A 164 -17.84 18.92 48.76
CA VAL A 164 -18.07 19.56 47.45
C VAL A 164 -19.57 19.62 47.13
N ARG A 165 -20.31 18.56 47.43
CA ARG A 165 -21.76 18.49 47.13
C ARG A 165 -22.58 19.35 48.08
N GLU A 166 -22.15 19.49 49.33
CA GLU A 166 -22.75 20.41 50.29
C GLU A 166 -22.56 21.87 49.84
N GLU A 167 -21.37 22.24 49.36
CA GLU A 167 -21.12 23.57 48.78
C GLU A 167 -21.95 23.80 47.51
N GLU A 168 -22.01 22.82 46.59
CA GLU A 168 -22.80 22.89 45.36
C GLU A 168 -24.31 23.04 45.65
N LEU A 169 -24.85 22.26 46.61
CA LEU A 169 -26.25 22.36 47.03
C LEU A 169 -26.54 23.69 47.73
N SER A 170 -25.63 24.17 48.58
CA SER A 170 -25.78 25.46 49.25
C SER A 170 -25.78 26.63 48.26
N ALA A 171 -24.89 26.60 47.26
CA ALA A 171 -24.85 27.61 46.21
C ALA A 171 -26.14 27.58 45.38
N TYR A 172 -26.62 26.38 45.02
CA TYR A 172 -27.85 26.21 44.26
C TYR A 172 -29.09 26.68 45.02
N ALA A 173 -29.21 26.34 46.31
CA ALA A 173 -30.31 26.79 47.16
C ALA A 173 -30.33 28.31 47.36
N GLN A 174 -29.15 28.93 47.44
CA GLN A 174 -29.03 30.39 47.49
C GLN A 174 -29.41 31.05 46.16
N GLU A 175 -29.05 30.43 45.03
CA GLU A 175 -29.42 30.93 43.69
C GLU A 175 -30.94 30.85 43.45
N LYS A 176 -31.58 29.77 43.92
CA LYS A 176 -33.00 29.48 43.69
C LYS A 176 -33.94 29.90 44.84
N ASP A 177 -33.39 30.51 45.90
CA ASP A 177 -34.10 31.04 47.06
C ASP A 177 -34.98 30.00 47.80
N PHE A 178 -34.41 28.84 48.15
CA PHE A 178 -35.07 27.84 48.99
C PHE A 178 -34.27 27.40 50.22
N THR A 179 -34.99 26.92 51.24
CA THR A 179 -34.44 26.47 52.52
C THR A 179 -34.56 24.95 52.67
N TYR A 180 -33.63 24.30 53.37
CA TYR A 180 -33.60 22.84 53.54
C TYR A 180 -32.93 22.43 54.86
N GLU A 181 -33.16 21.20 55.30
CA GLU A 181 -32.48 20.55 56.43
C GLU A 181 -31.66 19.36 55.94
N LEU A 182 -30.37 19.28 56.30
CA LEU A 182 -29.50 18.17 55.90
C LEU A 182 -29.58 16.99 56.88
N VAL A 183 -29.73 15.78 56.34
CA VAL A 183 -29.66 14.53 57.08
C VAL A 183 -28.55 13.66 56.50
N TYR A 184 -27.61 13.24 57.35
CA TYR A 184 -26.41 12.53 56.91
C TYR A 184 -26.58 11.01 57.00
N TYR A 185 -26.11 10.31 55.97
CA TYR A 185 -26.12 8.85 55.91
C TYR A 185 -24.73 8.30 55.54
N ASP A 186 -24.39 7.15 56.09
CA ASP A 186 -23.06 6.53 55.89
C ASP A 186 -22.89 5.94 54.49
N THR A 187 -23.98 5.47 53.86
CA THR A 187 -23.94 4.83 52.53
C THR A 187 -25.07 5.29 51.63
N SER A 188 -24.85 5.22 50.32
CA SER A 188 -25.88 5.49 49.30
C SER A 188 -27.09 4.53 49.42
N LEU A 189 -26.88 3.30 49.92
CA LEU A 189 -27.94 2.32 50.10
C LEU A 189 -28.88 2.70 51.26
N THR A 190 -28.32 3.06 52.42
CA THR A 190 -29.10 3.54 53.57
C THR A 190 -29.81 4.85 53.26
N LEU A 191 -29.18 5.71 52.45
CA LEU A 191 -29.76 6.95 51.97
C LEU A 191 -30.97 6.71 51.05
N ALA A 192 -30.85 5.78 50.09
CA ALA A 192 -31.95 5.40 49.21
C ALA A 192 -33.12 4.76 49.99
N GLN A 193 -32.83 3.92 50.99
CA GLN A 193 -33.84 3.33 51.87
C GLN A 193 -34.59 4.40 52.67
N ALA A 194 -33.87 5.35 53.28
CA ALA A 194 -34.49 6.44 54.03
C ALA A 194 -35.46 7.30 53.20
N LEU A 195 -35.18 7.49 51.91
CA LEU A 195 -36.10 8.16 50.99
C LEU A 195 -37.35 7.31 50.72
N GLN A 196 -37.21 5.99 50.59
CA GLN A 196 -38.36 5.09 50.40
C GLN A 196 -39.22 5.00 51.66
N ASP A 197 -38.60 5.03 52.84
CA ASP A 197 -39.24 5.02 54.15
C ASP A 197 -39.79 6.41 54.56
N GLU A 198 -39.60 7.44 53.72
CA GLU A 198 -40.07 8.83 53.89
C GLU A 198 -39.48 9.54 55.13
N GLU A 199 -38.31 9.07 55.61
CA GLU A 199 -37.51 9.72 56.65
C GLU A 199 -36.87 11.03 56.16
N ILE A 200 -36.62 11.12 54.85
CA ILE A 200 -36.15 12.30 54.13
C ILE A 200 -37.09 12.56 52.94
N ASP A 201 -37.15 13.81 52.51
CA ASP A 201 -38.07 14.25 51.44
C ASP A 201 -37.38 14.23 50.07
N ALA A 202 -36.06 14.46 50.05
CA ALA A 202 -35.23 14.42 48.86
C ALA A 202 -33.83 13.87 49.16
N ILE A 203 -33.10 13.46 48.13
CA ILE A 203 -31.69 13.07 48.17
C ILE A 203 -30.88 14.04 47.31
N ALA A 204 -29.79 14.58 47.87
CA ALA A 204 -28.74 15.22 47.08
C ALA A 204 -27.64 14.20 46.80
N SER A 205 -27.50 13.77 45.54
CA SER A 205 -26.51 12.77 45.14
C SER A 205 -25.90 13.09 43.78
N THR A 206 -25.00 12.25 43.26
CA THR A 206 -24.41 12.44 41.93
C THR A 206 -25.19 11.71 40.83
N SER A 207 -25.18 12.26 39.61
CA SER A 207 -25.80 11.62 38.43
C SER A 207 -25.25 10.24 38.09
N MET A 208 -24.09 9.90 38.62
CA MET A 208 -23.41 8.61 38.46
C MET A 208 -23.79 7.56 39.52
N ARG A 209 -24.90 7.76 40.24
CA ARG A 209 -25.45 6.80 41.20
C ARG A 209 -26.61 6.02 40.57
N ALA A 210 -26.67 4.72 40.83
CA ALA A 210 -27.87 3.94 40.51
C ALA A 210 -29.06 4.40 41.38
N ARG A 211 -30.22 4.62 40.74
CA ARG A 211 -31.45 5.08 41.40
C ARG A 211 -32.47 3.94 41.43
N THR A 212 -33.31 3.90 42.46
CA THR A 212 -34.39 2.90 42.55
C THR A 212 -35.65 3.59 43.05
N ASN A 213 -36.66 3.72 42.18
CA ASN A 213 -37.94 4.35 42.51
C ASN A 213 -37.78 5.81 42.99
N GLU A 214 -36.99 6.60 42.24
CA GLU A 214 -36.71 8.00 42.53
C GLU A 214 -36.88 8.85 41.26
N TRP A 215 -37.48 10.04 41.39
CA TRP A 215 -37.58 11.05 40.35
C TRP A 215 -36.54 12.14 40.53
N THR A 216 -35.86 12.50 39.44
CA THR A 216 -34.98 13.67 39.43
C THR A 216 -35.82 14.93 39.30
N ILE A 217 -35.71 15.82 40.27
CA ILE A 217 -36.42 17.10 40.27
C ILE A 217 -35.53 18.25 39.83
N ASP A 218 -34.21 18.14 40.05
CA ASP A 218 -33.23 19.10 39.54
C ASP A 218 -31.87 18.42 39.30
N SER A 219 -31.11 18.97 38.36
CA SER A 219 -29.71 18.61 38.09
C SER A 219 -28.89 19.89 37.93
N PHE A 220 -27.80 20.01 38.67
CA PHE A 220 -26.95 21.20 38.68
C PHE A 220 -25.47 20.85 38.93
N SER A 221 -24.58 21.83 38.77
CA SER A 221 -23.14 21.67 38.99
C SER A 221 -22.49 20.54 38.16
N GLU A 222 -22.80 20.47 36.86
CA GLU A 222 -22.19 19.51 35.96
C GLU A 222 -20.68 19.76 35.81
N SER A 223 -19.89 18.69 35.91
CA SER A 223 -18.44 18.74 35.78
C SER A 223 -17.91 17.50 35.08
N LEU A 224 -16.91 17.69 34.23
CA LEU A 224 -16.19 16.58 33.61
C LEU A 224 -15.34 15.82 34.64
N ILE A 225 -15.31 14.50 34.50
CA ILE A 225 -14.48 13.61 35.31
C ILE A 225 -13.35 12.99 34.47
N TYR A 226 -12.22 12.75 35.13
CA TYR A 226 -10.98 12.32 34.50
C TYR A 226 -10.35 11.17 35.28
N ILE A 227 -9.36 10.52 34.66
CA ILE A 227 -8.44 9.61 35.35
C ILE A 227 -7.30 10.46 35.92
N ALA A 228 -7.05 10.33 37.23
CA ALA A 228 -5.95 10.98 37.91
C ALA A 228 -4.82 9.99 38.19
N VAL A 229 -3.58 10.44 38.04
CA VAL A 229 -2.35 9.74 38.40
C VAL A 229 -1.50 10.60 39.32
N ARG A 230 -0.47 10.03 39.94
CA ARG A 230 0.48 10.82 40.74
C ARG A 230 1.14 11.89 39.87
N LYS A 231 1.36 13.06 40.45
CA LYS A 231 2.04 14.17 39.78
C LYS A 231 3.45 13.75 39.31
N GLY A 232 3.74 13.96 38.03
CA GLY A 232 4.97 13.56 37.37
C GLY A 232 5.01 12.11 36.86
N ASP A 233 3.96 11.30 37.06
CA ASP A 233 3.88 9.92 36.55
C ASP A 233 3.45 9.88 35.07
N TYR A 234 4.28 10.50 34.23
CA TYR A 234 4.00 10.64 32.80
C TYR A 234 3.95 9.29 32.07
N LYS A 235 4.64 8.26 32.58
CA LYS A 235 4.61 6.91 32.00
C LYS A 235 3.21 6.31 32.09
N THR A 236 2.62 6.29 33.29
CA THR A 236 1.25 5.80 33.46
C THR A 236 0.25 6.70 32.74
N LEU A 237 0.45 8.01 32.76
CA LEU A 237 -0.46 8.95 32.11
C LEU A 237 -0.51 8.79 30.58
N ASP A 238 0.65 8.62 29.95
CA ASP A 238 0.76 8.45 28.49
C ASP A 238 0.07 7.15 28.04
N MET A 239 0.30 6.06 28.77
CA MET A 239 -0.38 4.79 28.52
C MET A 239 -1.92 4.92 28.58
N ILE A 240 -2.44 5.66 29.56
CA ILE A 240 -3.87 5.92 29.72
C ILE A 240 -4.41 6.79 28.58
N ASN A 241 -3.67 7.83 28.18
CA ASN A 241 -4.09 8.72 27.10
C ASN A 241 -4.14 8.01 25.75
N VAL A 242 -3.16 7.14 25.45
CA VAL A 242 -3.16 6.32 24.22
C VAL A 242 -4.36 5.39 24.19
N SER A 243 -4.71 4.73 25.30
CA SER A 243 -5.92 3.89 25.39
C SER A 243 -7.18 4.68 25.09
N LEU A 244 -7.36 5.84 25.74
CA LEU A 244 -8.55 6.67 25.56
C LEU A 244 -8.63 7.26 24.14
N GLU A 245 -7.50 7.62 23.53
CA GLU A 245 -7.46 8.11 22.15
C GLU A 245 -7.90 7.05 21.15
N ARG A 246 -7.42 5.81 21.28
CA ARG A 246 -7.86 4.69 20.44
C ARG A 246 -9.33 4.35 20.66
N MET A 247 -9.79 4.32 21.90
CA MET A 247 -11.21 4.13 22.22
C MET A 247 -12.08 5.19 21.55
N ASN A 248 -11.67 6.47 21.54
CA ASN A 248 -12.44 7.54 20.90
C ASN A 248 -12.48 7.42 19.36
N ILE A 249 -11.50 6.77 18.73
CA ILE A 249 -11.46 6.54 17.28
C ILE A 249 -12.29 5.31 16.89
N GLU A 250 -12.14 4.22 17.64
CA GLU A 250 -12.68 2.91 17.28
C GLU A 250 -14.09 2.67 17.85
N GLU A 251 -14.40 3.23 19.03
CA GLU A 251 -15.67 3.08 19.73
C GLU A 251 -16.40 4.44 19.79
N GLN A 252 -16.92 4.91 18.64
CA GLN A 252 -17.40 6.28 18.40
C GLN A 252 -18.36 6.88 19.46
N HIS A 253 -18.99 6.07 20.33
CA HIS A 253 -19.92 6.51 21.38
C HIS A 253 -19.77 5.82 22.76
N TRP A 254 -18.60 5.26 23.11
CA TRP A 254 -18.44 4.44 24.34
C TRP A 254 -18.84 5.13 25.67
N ILE A 255 -18.65 6.46 25.80
CA ILE A 255 -19.04 7.22 26.99
C ILE A 255 -20.57 7.19 27.16
N LEU A 256 -21.29 7.39 26.05
CA LEU A 256 -22.75 7.36 26.00
C LEU A 256 -23.27 5.95 26.28
N ASP A 257 -22.65 4.93 25.70
CA ASP A 257 -23.08 3.53 25.86
C ASP A 257 -22.90 3.03 27.31
N LEU A 258 -21.77 3.32 27.94
CA LEU A 258 -21.55 2.98 29.35
C LEU A 258 -22.46 3.79 30.28
N SER A 259 -22.70 5.07 29.95
CA SER A 259 -23.59 5.93 30.73
C SER A 259 -25.03 5.42 30.64
N LYS A 260 -25.47 5.03 29.45
CA LYS A 260 -26.78 4.42 29.21
C LYS A 260 -26.96 3.13 30.00
N LYS A 261 -25.95 2.25 29.97
CA LYS A 261 -25.99 0.95 30.65
C LYS A 261 -26.18 1.06 32.18
N TYR A 262 -25.56 2.06 32.82
CA TYR A 262 -25.51 2.16 34.28
C TYR A 262 -26.36 3.29 34.87
N TYR A 263 -26.66 4.34 34.10
CA TYR A 263 -27.30 5.57 34.59
C TYR A 263 -28.59 5.94 33.85
N GLU A 264 -28.83 5.45 32.62
CA GLU A 264 -30.16 5.51 31.97
C GLU A 264 -31.02 4.30 32.34
N LYS A 265 -31.09 3.99 33.64
CA LYS A 265 -32.16 3.15 34.18
C LYS A 265 -33.07 3.99 35.06
N ASN A 266 -34.01 4.67 34.42
CA ASN A 266 -35.23 5.26 34.97
C ASN A 266 -36.24 5.07 33.82
N GLU A 267 -37.43 4.52 33.93
CA GLU A 267 -38.38 4.30 35.01
C GLU A 267 -39.29 3.13 34.59
N SER A 268 -40.13 2.63 35.49
CA SER A 268 -41.20 1.68 35.18
C SER A 268 -42.00 2.07 33.92
N ASN A 269 -42.04 1.20 32.90
CA ASN A 269 -42.84 1.28 31.66
C ASN A 269 -44.37 1.25 31.90
N ILE A 270 -44.87 1.87 32.97
CA ILE A 270 -46.29 1.91 33.30
C ILE A 270 -46.79 3.37 33.15
N PRO A 271 -47.59 3.67 32.12
CA PRO A 271 -48.13 5.01 31.91
C PRO A 271 -49.02 5.46 33.07
N PHE A 272 -48.79 6.68 33.56
CA PHE A 272 -49.57 7.29 34.64
C PHE A 272 -50.72 8.11 34.07
N PHE A 273 -51.93 7.56 34.12
CA PHE A 273 -53.15 8.26 33.70
C PHE A 273 -53.73 9.11 34.83
N THR A 274 -54.29 10.27 34.48
CA THR A 274 -55.11 11.09 35.39
C THR A 274 -56.37 10.33 35.84
N GLU A 275 -56.99 10.74 36.94
CA GLU A 275 -58.23 10.10 37.42
C GLU A 275 -59.38 10.18 36.40
N ALA A 276 -59.42 11.21 35.57
CA ALA A 276 -60.38 11.35 34.47
C ALA A 276 -60.13 10.33 33.34
N GLU A 277 -58.87 10.12 32.97
CA GLU A 277 -58.46 9.13 31.95
C GLU A 277 -58.65 7.69 32.43
N LYS A 278 -58.32 7.41 33.70
CA LYS A 278 -58.60 6.09 34.32
C LYS A 278 -60.10 5.79 34.33
N ALA A 279 -60.94 6.77 34.67
CA ALA A 279 -62.39 6.61 34.63
C ALA A 279 -62.90 6.36 33.20
N TYR A 280 -62.37 7.09 32.21
CA TYR A 280 -62.68 6.89 30.80
C TYR A 280 -62.30 5.48 30.30
N LEU A 281 -61.07 5.03 30.57
CA LEU A 281 -60.60 3.69 30.18
C LEU A 281 -61.42 2.58 30.84
N LYS A 282 -61.75 2.72 32.12
CA LYS A 282 -62.59 1.77 32.85
C LYS A 282 -63.99 1.67 32.22
N GLN A 283 -64.62 2.81 31.95
CA GLN A 283 -65.93 2.87 31.31
C GLN A 283 -65.91 2.18 29.93
N LYS A 284 -64.93 2.51 29.08
CA LYS A 284 -64.84 1.94 27.73
C LYS A 284 -64.51 0.46 27.71
N ARG A 285 -63.75 -0.02 28.69
CA ARG A 285 -63.49 -1.45 28.91
C ARG A 285 -64.76 -2.20 29.33
N GLU A 286 -65.57 -1.63 30.22
CA GLU A 286 -66.86 -2.22 30.63
C GLU A 286 -67.89 -2.23 29.48
N GLU A 287 -67.84 -1.23 28.59
CA GLU A 287 -68.63 -1.17 27.35
C GLU A 287 -68.14 -2.13 26.25
N GLY A 288 -66.97 -2.77 26.43
CA GLY A 288 -66.37 -3.65 25.42
C GLY A 288 -65.98 -2.92 24.14
N ARG A 289 -65.58 -1.64 24.23
CA ARG A 289 -65.23 -0.82 23.05
C ARG A 289 -63.99 -1.38 22.35
N VAL A 290 -64.12 -1.65 21.06
CA VAL A 290 -63.03 -1.96 20.14
C VAL A 290 -62.86 -0.77 19.19
N TYR A 291 -61.66 -0.20 19.14
CA TYR A 291 -61.34 0.93 18.26
C TYR A 291 -60.92 0.44 16.87
N ARG A 292 -61.45 1.09 15.83
CA ARG A 292 -61.10 0.80 14.43
C ARG A 292 -59.84 1.57 14.04
N VAL A 293 -58.73 0.85 13.84
CA VAL A 293 -57.40 1.42 13.60
C VAL A 293 -57.01 1.23 12.15
N LEU A 294 -56.83 2.33 11.43
CA LEU A 294 -56.39 2.34 10.04
C LEU A 294 -54.86 2.22 9.94
N VAL A 295 -54.40 1.37 9.02
CA VAL A 295 -52.99 1.15 8.70
C VAL A 295 -52.78 1.20 7.19
N ASN A 296 -51.73 1.87 6.75
CA ASN A 296 -51.26 1.79 5.36
C ASN A 296 -50.16 0.73 5.24
N LEU A 297 -50.28 -0.19 4.27
CA LEU A 297 -49.46 -1.41 4.15
C LEU A 297 -48.46 -1.37 2.98
N ASP A 298 -48.30 -0.21 2.34
CA ASP A 298 -47.56 -0.03 1.09
C ASP A 298 -46.09 0.38 1.30
N ARG A 299 -45.50 0.14 2.48
CA ARG A 299 -44.20 0.69 2.92
C ARG A 299 -43.40 -0.28 3.80
N LYS A 300 -42.89 -1.38 3.24
CA LYS A 300 -42.00 -2.31 3.97
C LYS A 300 -40.61 -1.65 4.15
N PRO A 301 -39.98 -1.65 5.35
CA PRO A 301 -40.31 -2.40 6.57
C PRO A 301 -41.20 -1.66 7.60
N TYR A 302 -41.70 -0.47 7.29
CA TYR A 302 -42.51 0.34 8.21
C TYR A 302 -43.91 -0.23 8.49
N SER A 303 -44.62 -0.68 7.45
CA SER A 303 -45.94 -1.32 7.55
C SER A 303 -46.19 -2.17 6.31
N TYR A 304 -46.51 -3.45 6.51
CA TYR A 304 -46.75 -4.43 5.44
C TYR A 304 -47.56 -5.63 5.96
N ILE A 305 -47.91 -6.55 5.06
CA ILE A 305 -48.45 -7.86 5.44
C ILE A 305 -47.31 -8.87 5.40
N ASN A 306 -47.08 -9.59 6.50
CA ASN A 306 -46.06 -10.65 6.54
C ASN A 306 -46.51 -11.91 5.78
N ASP A 307 -45.62 -12.89 5.64
CA ASP A 307 -45.91 -14.14 4.91
C ASP A 307 -47.04 -14.98 5.54
N GLU A 308 -47.39 -14.70 6.81
CA GLU A 308 -48.48 -15.34 7.55
C GLU A 308 -49.84 -14.62 7.37
N GLY A 309 -49.89 -13.54 6.59
CA GLY A 309 -51.11 -12.78 6.33
C GLY A 309 -51.50 -11.78 7.42
N GLN A 310 -50.59 -11.46 8.35
CA GLN A 310 -50.81 -10.54 9.46
C GLN A 310 -50.20 -9.16 9.18
N VAL A 311 -50.82 -8.11 9.72
CA VAL A 311 -50.25 -6.75 9.72
C VAL A 311 -48.98 -6.75 10.56
N ALA A 312 -47.87 -6.32 9.97
CA ALA A 312 -46.56 -6.31 10.59
C ALA A 312 -45.73 -5.10 10.13
N GLY A 313 -44.77 -4.67 10.94
CA GLY A 313 -43.87 -3.57 10.60
C GLY A 313 -43.62 -2.65 11.79
N ILE A 314 -42.68 -1.72 11.61
CA ILE A 314 -42.27 -0.78 12.66
C ILE A 314 -43.47 -0.01 13.23
N MET A 315 -44.34 0.55 12.38
CA MET A 315 -45.50 1.33 12.83
C MET A 315 -46.57 0.48 13.54
N PRO A 316 -47.08 -0.64 12.97
CA PRO A 316 -48.10 -1.43 13.64
C PRO A 316 -47.61 -2.12 14.91
N ASP A 317 -46.35 -2.57 14.98
CA ASP A 317 -45.78 -3.17 16.18
C ASP A 317 -45.56 -2.11 17.28
N THR A 318 -45.14 -0.88 16.90
CA THR A 318 -45.03 0.23 17.86
C THR A 318 -46.41 0.67 18.36
N PHE A 319 -47.41 0.71 17.49
CA PHE A 319 -48.79 1.00 17.90
C PHE A 319 -49.36 -0.09 18.80
N GLN A 320 -49.05 -1.36 18.55
CA GLN A 320 -49.47 -2.45 19.43
C GLN A 320 -48.93 -2.24 20.85
N LEU A 321 -47.65 -1.90 21.00
CA LEU A 321 -47.04 -1.58 22.28
C LEU A 321 -47.76 -0.39 22.96
N ILE A 322 -48.03 0.68 22.21
CA ILE A 322 -48.76 1.86 22.70
C ILE A 322 -50.18 1.49 23.16
N ALA A 323 -50.88 0.64 22.40
CA ALA A 323 -52.24 0.21 22.71
C ALA A 323 -52.28 -0.69 23.96
N GLU A 324 -51.28 -1.57 24.13
CA GLU A 324 -51.09 -2.39 25.32
C GLU A 324 -50.83 -1.52 26.56
N MET A 325 -49.94 -0.53 26.44
CA MET A 325 -49.66 0.45 27.49
C MET A 325 -50.89 1.31 27.83
N ALA A 326 -51.64 1.76 26.82
CA ALA A 326 -52.89 2.51 26.97
C ALA A 326 -54.05 1.65 27.50
N GLY A 327 -53.93 0.32 27.44
CA GLY A 327 -54.95 -0.62 27.88
C GLY A 327 -56.25 -0.57 27.06
N ILE A 328 -56.13 -0.31 25.76
CA ILE A 328 -57.24 -0.24 24.79
C ILE A 328 -57.32 -1.50 23.92
N SER A 329 -58.51 -1.84 23.44
CA SER A 329 -58.72 -2.93 22.47
C SER A 329 -59.01 -2.35 21.09
N TYR A 330 -58.47 -2.97 20.05
CA TYR A 330 -58.58 -2.46 18.68
C TYR A 330 -58.70 -3.56 17.63
N GLU A 331 -59.15 -3.18 16.43
CA GLU A 331 -59.14 -4.00 15.23
C GLU A 331 -58.50 -3.23 14.06
N TRP A 332 -57.75 -3.94 13.22
CA TRP A 332 -57.15 -3.35 12.02
C TRP A 332 -58.21 -3.15 10.93
N VAL A 333 -58.26 -1.95 10.37
CA VAL A 333 -58.95 -1.65 9.12
C VAL A 333 -57.92 -1.68 8.00
N ILE A 334 -57.96 -2.74 7.20
CA ILE A 334 -57.04 -2.94 6.08
C ILE A 334 -57.69 -2.38 4.80
N PRO A 335 -57.13 -1.32 4.20
CA PRO A 335 -57.63 -0.81 2.92
C PRO A 335 -57.32 -1.81 1.79
N THR A 336 -58.16 -1.83 0.75
CA THR A 336 -57.95 -2.66 -0.45
C THR A 336 -56.92 -2.07 -1.40
N ASP A 337 -56.85 -0.74 -1.42
CA ASP A 337 -56.03 0.08 -2.30
C ASP A 337 -55.89 1.48 -1.69
N ARG A 338 -55.09 2.32 -2.32
CA ARG A 338 -54.75 3.66 -1.82
C ARG A 338 -55.92 4.64 -1.88
N ASP A 339 -56.84 4.47 -2.82
CA ASP A 339 -58.06 5.29 -2.93
C ASP A 339 -59.03 4.94 -1.79
N HIS A 340 -59.18 3.65 -1.48
CA HIS A 340 -59.96 3.18 -0.35
C HIS A 340 -59.38 3.70 0.97
N TYR A 341 -58.05 3.66 1.17
CA TYR A 341 -57.41 4.27 2.35
C TYR A 341 -57.74 5.77 2.47
N SER A 342 -57.63 6.52 1.38
CA SER A 342 -57.89 7.96 1.35
C SER A 342 -59.35 8.30 1.66
N ASN A 343 -60.29 7.49 1.17
CA ASN A 343 -61.73 7.65 1.47
C ASN A 343 -62.03 7.33 2.94
N LEU A 344 -61.44 6.27 3.50
CA LEU A 344 -61.64 5.90 4.91
C LEU A 344 -61.21 7.03 5.87
N LEU A 345 -60.11 7.73 5.55
CA LEU A 345 -59.64 8.91 6.27
C LEU A 345 -60.59 10.12 6.13
N ARG A 346 -60.96 10.48 4.89
CA ARG A 346 -61.82 11.66 4.63
C ARG A 346 -63.22 11.51 5.22
N ASP A 347 -63.78 10.31 5.15
CA ASP A 347 -65.12 10.01 5.67
C ASP A 347 -65.12 9.84 7.20
N GLN A 348 -63.95 9.92 7.86
CA GLN A 348 -63.77 9.70 9.30
C GLN A 348 -64.43 8.39 9.78
N SER A 349 -64.39 7.37 8.92
CA SER A 349 -65.03 6.08 9.16
C SER A 349 -64.22 5.17 10.09
N VAL A 350 -63.06 5.64 10.56
CA VAL A 350 -62.11 4.96 11.44
C VAL A 350 -61.84 5.82 12.68
N ASP A 351 -61.64 5.16 13.83
CA ASP A 351 -61.44 5.85 15.11
C ASP A 351 -60.01 6.40 15.23
N ILE A 352 -59.02 5.62 14.77
CA ILE A 352 -57.59 5.89 14.92
C ILE A 352 -56.87 5.67 13.58
N CYS A 353 -55.90 6.52 13.26
CA CYS A 353 -54.96 6.35 12.15
C CYS A 353 -53.54 6.46 12.67
N ILE A 354 -52.68 5.48 12.38
CA ILE A 354 -51.35 5.39 13.01
C ILE A 354 -50.25 6.14 12.24
N ASP A 355 -50.54 6.62 11.04
CA ASP A 355 -49.53 7.08 10.08
C ASP A 355 -49.86 8.46 9.49
N LEU A 356 -50.51 9.31 10.29
CA LEU A 356 -50.64 10.73 9.97
C LEU A 356 -49.30 11.44 10.16
N VAL A 357 -48.99 12.35 9.25
CA VAL A 357 -47.84 13.26 9.42
C VAL A 357 -48.13 14.19 10.59
N SER A 358 -47.11 14.49 11.40
CA SER A 358 -47.17 15.39 12.58
C SER A 358 -47.36 16.86 12.19
N ASP A 359 -48.43 17.15 11.45
CA ASP A 359 -48.87 18.49 11.04
C ASP A 359 -50.30 18.73 11.53
N PHE A 360 -50.45 19.69 12.45
CA PHE A 360 -51.75 20.04 13.03
C PHE A 360 -52.74 20.56 12.00
N HIS A 361 -52.26 21.22 10.94
CA HIS A 361 -53.13 21.78 9.90
C HIS A 361 -53.79 20.66 9.09
N THR A 362 -53.00 19.74 8.53
CA THR A 362 -53.49 18.59 7.78
C THR A 362 -54.40 17.70 8.64
N ALA A 363 -54.04 17.47 9.90
CA ALA A 363 -54.87 16.70 10.82
C ALA A 363 -56.24 17.36 11.08
N GLU A 364 -56.28 18.69 11.22
CA GLU A 364 -57.51 19.45 11.40
C GLU A 364 -58.42 19.38 10.17
N GLU A 365 -57.87 19.52 8.96
CA GLU A 365 -58.64 19.39 7.71
C GLU A 365 -59.30 18.01 7.56
N LEU A 366 -58.61 16.96 8.00
CA LEU A 366 -59.13 15.59 8.00
C LEU A 366 -60.07 15.29 9.19
N GLY A 367 -60.16 16.20 10.16
CA GLY A 367 -61.01 16.05 11.35
C GLY A 367 -60.44 15.13 12.43
N TYR A 368 -59.12 15.06 12.56
CA TYR A 368 -58.40 14.29 13.57
C TYR A 368 -57.72 15.22 14.60
N SER A 369 -57.44 14.66 15.78
CA SER A 369 -56.52 15.21 16.78
C SER A 369 -55.29 14.31 16.81
N ILE A 370 -54.09 14.88 16.75
CA ILE A 370 -52.85 14.09 16.68
C ILE A 370 -52.12 14.04 18.01
N THR A 371 -51.42 12.93 18.23
CA THR A 371 -50.45 12.76 19.33
C THR A 371 -49.13 13.48 19.05
N ASP A 372 -48.25 13.50 20.05
CA ASP A 372 -46.82 13.69 19.81
C ASP A 372 -46.30 12.64 18.81
N SER A 373 -45.22 12.97 18.11
CA SER A 373 -44.64 12.04 17.15
C SER A 373 -44.03 10.84 17.87
N TYR A 374 -44.38 9.63 17.42
CA TYR A 374 -43.85 8.39 17.98
C TYR A 374 -42.80 7.74 17.06
N LEU A 375 -42.64 8.23 15.83
CA LEU A 375 -41.71 7.71 14.84
C LEU A 375 -41.23 8.82 13.90
N SER A 376 -39.92 8.94 13.73
CA SER A 376 -39.30 9.77 12.70
C SER A 376 -38.72 8.90 11.59
N ALA A 377 -39.08 9.18 10.33
CA ALA A 377 -38.62 8.46 9.15
C ALA A 377 -37.83 9.41 8.24
N PRO A 378 -36.48 9.35 8.26
CA PRO A 378 -35.64 10.15 7.38
C PRO A 378 -35.81 9.72 5.92
N PHE A 379 -35.70 10.68 5.00
CA PHE A 379 -35.68 10.40 3.57
C PHE A 379 -34.30 9.98 3.11
N ALA A 380 -34.27 9.12 2.08
CA ALA A 380 -33.07 8.70 1.39
C ALA A 380 -33.35 8.56 -0.11
N TRP A 381 -32.38 8.98 -0.91
CA TRP A 381 -32.39 8.77 -2.35
C TRP A 381 -31.71 7.45 -2.69
N ILE A 382 -32.32 6.69 -3.59
CA ILE A 382 -31.77 5.49 -4.20
C ILE A 382 -31.39 5.85 -5.63
N ARG A 383 -30.13 5.61 -6.02
CA ARG A 383 -29.65 5.71 -7.40
C ARG A 383 -28.72 4.56 -7.74
N ARG A 384 -28.43 4.33 -9.02
CA ARG A 384 -27.37 3.40 -9.41
C ARG A 384 -25.99 4.04 -9.20
N LYS A 385 -24.98 3.26 -8.80
CA LYS A 385 -23.60 3.73 -8.55
C LYS A 385 -22.88 4.19 -9.82
N ASP A 386 -23.31 3.71 -10.98
CA ASP A 386 -22.80 4.13 -12.29
C ASP A 386 -23.44 5.43 -12.80
N HIS A 387 -24.49 5.92 -12.13
CA HIS A 387 -25.11 7.22 -12.41
C HIS A 387 -24.48 8.30 -11.52
N THR A 388 -23.59 9.09 -12.12
CA THR A 388 -22.81 10.14 -11.42
C THR A 388 -23.42 11.54 -11.52
N ASP A 389 -24.38 11.75 -12.42
CA ASP A 389 -25.07 13.02 -12.64
C ASP A 389 -26.10 13.34 -11.54
N ASP A 390 -26.53 14.61 -11.47
CA ASP A 390 -27.71 15.03 -10.72
C ASP A 390 -28.95 14.28 -11.20
N ILE A 391 -29.86 13.95 -10.27
CA ILE A 391 -31.10 13.21 -10.55
C ILE A 391 -32.01 14.08 -11.44
N LYS A 392 -32.06 13.78 -12.74
CA LYS A 392 -32.84 14.53 -13.73
C LYS A 392 -34.22 13.95 -13.91
N ILE A 393 -34.35 12.63 -13.87
CA ILE A 393 -35.62 11.90 -13.98
C ILE A 393 -35.84 11.10 -12.70
N ALA A 394 -36.76 11.52 -11.85
CA ALA A 394 -37.08 10.82 -10.62
C ALA A 394 -38.36 9.98 -10.75
N ALA A 395 -38.33 8.77 -10.23
CA ALA A 395 -39.55 7.99 -10.06
C ALA A 395 -40.41 8.60 -8.94
N HIS A 396 -41.71 8.64 -9.14
CA HIS A 396 -42.66 9.17 -8.17
C HIS A 396 -43.88 8.27 -8.06
N VAL A 397 -44.40 8.04 -6.86
CA VAL A 397 -45.55 7.15 -6.66
C VAL A 397 -46.85 7.90 -6.95
N LEU A 398 -47.78 7.26 -7.65
CA LEU A 398 -49.11 7.78 -7.92
C LEU A 398 -49.87 8.03 -6.60
N HIS A 399 -50.47 9.21 -6.45
CA HIS A 399 -51.24 9.64 -5.27
C HIS A 399 -50.45 9.69 -3.95
N SER A 400 -49.24 10.28 -3.93
CA SER A 400 -48.59 10.71 -2.68
C SER A 400 -49.44 11.77 -1.98
N THR A 401 -50.29 11.35 -1.04
CA THR A 401 -51.30 12.21 -0.39
C THR A 401 -50.73 13.23 0.59
N TYR A 402 -49.41 13.40 0.68
CA TYR A 402 -48.79 14.34 1.60
C TYR A 402 -48.13 15.49 0.85
N SER A 403 -48.61 16.69 1.12
CA SER A 403 -48.04 17.96 0.68
C SER A 403 -46.54 18.08 1.02
N SER A 404 -46.05 17.34 2.01
CA SER A 404 -44.64 17.28 2.41
C SER A 404 -43.74 16.48 1.47
N GLU A 405 -44.23 15.40 0.85
CA GLU A 405 -43.47 14.67 -0.19
C GLU A 405 -43.34 15.57 -1.42
N GLU A 406 -44.44 16.21 -1.87
CA GLU A 406 -44.42 17.22 -2.95
C GLU A 406 -43.59 18.48 -2.63
N HIS A 407 -43.52 18.92 -1.36
CA HIS A 407 -42.65 20.04 -0.94
C HIS A 407 -41.18 19.64 -0.88
N PHE A 408 -40.85 18.41 -0.48
CA PHE A 408 -39.48 17.91 -0.48
C PHE A 408 -38.95 17.79 -1.92
N TYR A 409 -39.77 17.24 -2.83
CA TYR A 409 -39.48 17.20 -4.27
C TYR A 409 -39.30 18.59 -4.90
N ASN A 410 -39.99 19.62 -4.39
CA ASN A 410 -39.90 20.99 -4.93
C ASN A 410 -38.79 21.87 -4.33
N ASN A 411 -38.29 21.59 -3.12
CA ASN A 411 -37.33 22.47 -2.43
C ASN A 411 -35.86 22.12 -2.67
N ASP A 412 -35.50 20.83 -2.82
CA ASP A 412 -34.09 20.43 -2.99
C ASP A 412 -33.67 20.27 -4.47
N TYR A 413 -34.61 19.99 -5.38
CA TYR A 413 -34.31 19.75 -6.80
C TYR A 413 -35.31 20.44 -7.75
N THR A 414 -35.14 21.74 -7.93
CA THR A 414 -36.01 22.61 -8.76
C THR A 414 -36.05 22.30 -10.28
N GLN A 415 -35.30 21.29 -10.77
CA GLN A 415 -35.21 20.94 -12.20
C GLN A 415 -35.45 19.44 -12.53
N THR A 416 -35.93 18.63 -11.60
CA THR A 416 -36.16 17.19 -11.83
C THR A 416 -37.51 16.91 -12.51
N GLU A 417 -37.52 16.11 -13.58
CA GLU A 417 -38.72 15.58 -14.22
C GLU A 417 -39.21 14.32 -13.48
N TYR A 418 -40.51 14.24 -13.22
CA TYR A 418 -41.08 13.13 -12.45
C TYR A 418 -41.85 12.16 -13.34
N VAL A 419 -41.52 10.87 -13.23
CA VAL A 419 -42.26 9.79 -13.88
C VAL A 419 -43.12 9.10 -12.84
N ILE A 420 -44.43 9.11 -13.06
CA ILE A 420 -45.41 8.60 -12.10
C ILE A 420 -45.62 7.10 -12.31
N TYR A 421 -45.39 6.32 -11.25
CA TYR A 421 -45.64 4.88 -11.22
C TYR A 421 -46.75 4.53 -10.22
N PRO A 422 -47.62 3.55 -10.53
CA PRO A 422 -48.69 3.08 -9.64
C PRO A 422 -48.25 2.62 -8.25
N THR A 423 -47.07 2.00 -8.13
CA THR A 423 -46.59 1.37 -6.89
C THR A 423 -45.16 1.77 -6.56
N ARG A 424 -44.78 1.73 -5.27
CA ARG A 424 -43.38 1.94 -4.84
C ARG A 424 -42.43 0.93 -5.46
N GLU A 425 -42.87 -0.32 -5.59
CA GLU A 425 -42.08 -1.39 -6.22
C GLU A 425 -41.74 -1.07 -7.67
N GLU A 426 -42.69 -0.51 -8.44
CA GLU A 426 -42.44 -0.07 -9.81
C GLU A 426 -41.51 1.15 -9.88
N CYS A 427 -41.66 2.13 -8.97
CA CYS A 427 -40.70 3.25 -8.87
C CYS A 427 -39.28 2.73 -8.67
N ILE A 428 -39.14 1.77 -7.78
CA ILE A 428 -37.88 1.18 -7.38
C ILE A 428 -37.25 0.35 -8.52
N LEU A 429 -38.04 -0.48 -9.22
CA LEU A 429 -37.59 -1.26 -10.38
C LEU A 429 -37.17 -0.36 -11.55
N SER A 430 -37.82 0.80 -11.71
CA SER A 430 -37.44 1.77 -12.74
C SER A 430 -36.01 2.29 -12.56
N VAL A 431 -35.54 2.44 -11.31
CA VAL A 431 -34.16 2.85 -11.00
C VAL A 431 -33.17 1.73 -11.34
N VAL A 432 -33.50 0.48 -11.01
CA VAL A 432 -32.65 -0.69 -11.33
C VAL A 432 -32.53 -0.87 -12.85
N ASN A 433 -33.64 -0.77 -13.56
CA ASN A 433 -33.70 -0.91 -15.01
C ASN A 433 -33.10 0.30 -15.75
N GLY A 434 -32.86 1.41 -15.03
CA GLY A 434 -32.33 2.65 -15.60
C GLY A 434 -33.34 3.46 -16.41
N GLU A 435 -34.62 3.26 -16.15
CA GLU A 435 -35.71 4.06 -16.71
C GLU A 435 -35.83 5.42 -15.99
N THR A 436 -35.42 5.48 -14.72
CA THR A 436 -35.28 6.70 -13.92
C THR A 436 -33.90 6.77 -13.27
N ASP A 437 -33.45 7.99 -12.96
CA ASP A 437 -32.14 8.28 -12.40
C ASP A 437 -32.09 8.06 -10.88
N GLY A 438 -33.23 8.21 -10.22
CA GLY A 438 -33.34 7.97 -8.79
C GLY A 438 -34.77 7.94 -8.27
N PHE A 439 -34.91 7.45 -7.05
CA PHE A 439 -36.17 7.39 -6.32
C PHE A 439 -35.93 7.82 -4.87
N CYS A 440 -36.75 8.74 -4.37
CA CYS A 440 -36.70 9.17 -2.98
C CYS A 440 -37.74 8.41 -2.15
N THR A 441 -37.29 7.75 -1.09
CA THR A 441 -38.18 7.08 -0.13
C THR A 441 -37.60 7.14 1.30
N TYR A 442 -38.20 6.44 2.25
CA TYR A 442 -37.72 6.41 3.63
C TYR A 442 -36.45 5.54 3.77
N ALA A 443 -35.53 5.94 4.65
CA ALA A 443 -34.19 5.35 4.75
C ALA A 443 -34.17 3.84 4.96
N TYR A 444 -34.99 3.29 5.86
CA TYR A 444 -35.04 1.83 6.08
C TYR A 444 -35.62 1.06 4.87
N GLU A 445 -36.51 1.67 4.09
CA GLU A 445 -37.02 1.07 2.85
C GLU A 445 -35.93 1.11 1.75
N ALA A 446 -35.19 2.21 1.67
CA ALA A 446 -34.04 2.33 0.78
C ALA A 446 -32.92 1.34 1.13
N GLU A 447 -32.59 1.19 2.41
CA GLU A 447 -31.58 0.25 2.90
C GLU A 447 -31.97 -1.20 2.61
N GLN A 448 -33.22 -1.59 2.93
CA GLN A 448 -33.77 -2.90 2.60
C GLN A 448 -33.66 -3.19 1.11
N PHE A 449 -33.95 -2.20 0.28
CA PHE A 449 -33.93 -2.36 -1.15
C PHE A 449 -32.51 -2.58 -1.71
N VAL A 450 -31.55 -1.75 -1.28
CA VAL A 450 -30.13 -1.89 -1.67
C VAL A 450 -29.58 -3.26 -1.28
N LEU A 451 -29.96 -3.76 -0.10
CA LEU A 451 -29.51 -5.08 0.39
C LEU A 451 -30.13 -6.26 -0.37
N ASN A 452 -31.39 -6.13 -0.80
CA ASN A 452 -32.08 -7.18 -1.55
C ASN A 452 -31.66 -7.28 -3.03
N HIS A 453 -30.96 -6.28 -3.57
CA HIS A 453 -30.51 -6.23 -4.97
C HIS A 453 -29.00 -5.96 -5.09
N PRO A 454 -28.12 -6.82 -4.54
CA PRO A 454 -26.67 -6.63 -4.60
C PRO A 454 -26.11 -6.59 -6.03
N GLU A 455 -26.81 -7.18 -7.00
CA GLU A 455 -26.49 -7.17 -8.43
C GLU A 455 -26.77 -5.83 -9.12
N ALA A 456 -27.66 -5.00 -8.56
CA ALA A 456 -28.11 -3.76 -9.18
C ALA A 456 -27.17 -2.56 -8.95
N ASN A 457 -26.06 -2.77 -8.22
CA ASN A 457 -25.03 -1.76 -7.97
C ASN A 457 -25.59 -0.42 -7.48
N LEU A 458 -26.51 -0.45 -6.51
CA LEU A 458 -27.23 0.73 -6.02
C LEU A 458 -26.45 1.49 -4.93
N LEU A 459 -26.74 2.78 -4.80
CA LEU A 459 -26.23 3.69 -3.79
C LEU A 459 -27.40 4.37 -3.07
N MET A 460 -27.35 4.39 -1.74
CA MET A 460 -28.24 5.18 -0.90
C MET A 460 -27.57 6.50 -0.53
N LEU A 461 -28.27 7.62 -0.70
CA LEU A 461 -27.85 8.96 -0.27
C LEU A 461 -28.83 9.44 0.81
N THR A 462 -28.34 9.65 2.02
CA THR A 462 -29.16 10.07 3.17
C THR A 462 -29.50 11.56 3.09
N SER A 463 -30.78 11.91 3.26
CA SER A 463 -31.22 13.31 3.39
C SER A 463 -31.18 13.76 4.85
N GLN A 464 -31.06 15.07 5.09
CA GLN A 464 -31.25 15.67 6.41
C GLN A 464 -32.73 15.88 6.77
N SER A 465 -33.63 15.69 5.81
CA SER A 465 -35.07 15.83 6.00
C SER A 465 -35.70 14.51 6.42
N SER A 466 -36.65 14.58 7.37
CA SER A 466 -37.40 13.43 7.89
C SER A 466 -38.87 13.76 8.03
N ASN A 467 -39.74 12.77 7.80
CA ASN A 467 -41.15 12.86 8.17
C ASN A 467 -41.35 12.34 9.59
N ASN A 468 -42.02 13.13 10.41
CA ASN A 468 -42.46 12.73 11.74
C ASN A 468 -43.90 12.23 11.64
N PHE A 469 -44.16 11.05 12.20
CA PHE A 469 -45.47 10.40 12.22
C PHE A 469 -46.08 10.46 13.62
N SER A 470 -47.37 10.78 13.66
CA SER A 470 -48.22 10.86 14.85
C SER A 470 -49.44 9.95 14.70
N ILE A 471 -50.03 9.56 15.83
CA ILE A 471 -51.32 8.86 15.85
C ILE A 471 -52.44 9.90 15.78
N GLY A 472 -53.30 9.78 14.78
CA GLY A 472 -54.53 10.53 14.65
C GLY A 472 -55.69 9.84 15.36
N VAL A 473 -56.42 10.58 16.18
CA VAL A 473 -57.68 10.17 16.80
C VAL A 473 -58.81 11.02 16.21
N SER A 474 -59.85 10.40 15.66
CA SER A 474 -60.97 11.15 15.06
C SER A 474 -61.58 12.08 16.10
N ARG A 475 -61.93 13.33 15.72
CA ARG A 475 -62.62 14.28 16.62
C ARG A 475 -64.01 13.79 17.06
N SER A 476 -64.57 12.80 16.38
CA SER A 476 -65.78 12.09 16.81
C SER A 476 -65.54 11.20 18.04
N VAL A 477 -64.29 10.86 18.31
CA VAL A 477 -63.83 10.12 19.49
C VAL A 477 -63.43 11.10 20.59
N ASN A 478 -63.67 10.73 21.84
CA ASN A 478 -63.44 11.59 23.01
C ASN A 478 -61.95 12.02 23.12
N SER A 479 -61.72 13.31 23.37
CA SER A 479 -60.38 13.93 23.47
C SER A 479 -59.46 13.33 24.55
N HIS A 480 -60.00 12.63 25.55
CA HIS A 480 -59.19 11.92 26.55
C HIS A 480 -58.34 10.82 25.91
N LEU A 481 -58.77 10.21 24.79
CA LEU A 481 -58.02 9.15 24.13
C LEU A 481 -56.69 9.65 23.56
N THR A 482 -56.65 10.84 22.98
CA THR A 482 -55.40 11.44 22.48
C THR A 482 -54.40 11.67 23.61
N SER A 483 -54.88 12.16 24.77
CA SER A 483 -54.05 12.37 25.97
C SER A 483 -53.51 11.05 26.56
N ILE A 484 -54.35 10.01 26.59
CA ILE A 484 -53.97 8.64 27.00
C ILE A 484 -52.89 8.08 26.07
N LEU A 485 -53.05 8.22 24.76
CA LEU A 485 -52.07 7.75 23.77
C LEU A 485 -50.76 8.55 23.85
N ASN A 486 -50.80 9.86 24.07
CA ASN A 486 -49.61 10.67 24.35
C ASN A 486 -48.86 10.20 25.59
N THR A 487 -49.60 9.93 26.67
CA THR A 487 -49.02 9.40 27.90
C THR A 487 -48.36 8.05 27.64
N ALA A 488 -49.00 7.16 26.89
CA ALA A 488 -48.41 5.87 26.50
C ALA A 488 -47.17 6.04 25.60
N ILE A 489 -47.17 6.96 24.63
CA ILE A 489 -46.01 7.27 23.79
C ILE A 489 -44.83 7.75 24.63
N SER A 490 -45.06 8.62 25.62
CA SER A 490 -44.01 9.15 26.51
C SER A 490 -43.34 8.07 27.38
N CYS A 491 -43.96 6.89 27.51
CA CYS A 491 -43.46 5.77 28.30
C CYS A 491 -42.72 4.70 27.47
N ILE A 492 -42.66 4.84 26.14
CA ILE A 492 -41.88 3.91 25.30
C ILE A 492 -40.40 4.22 25.48
N ASP A 493 -39.63 3.26 25.99
CA ASP A 493 -38.17 3.37 26.05
C ASP A 493 -37.58 3.29 24.62
N ASN A 494 -36.53 4.07 24.38
CA ASN A 494 -35.66 3.95 23.22
C ASN A 494 -35.17 2.50 23.00
N VAL A 495 -35.02 1.68 24.04
CA VAL A 495 -34.68 0.25 23.88
C VAL A 495 -35.81 -0.54 23.21
N GLU A 496 -37.06 -0.39 23.66
CA GLU A 496 -38.22 -1.08 23.07
C GLU A 496 -38.47 -0.59 21.65
N SER A 497 -38.41 0.72 21.42
CA SER A 497 -38.51 1.31 20.08
C SER A 497 -37.39 0.81 19.15
N ASN A 498 -36.13 0.79 19.60
CA ASN A 498 -35.02 0.24 18.81
C ASN A 498 -35.11 -1.28 18.63
N GLN A 499 -35.70 -2.04 19.56
CA GLN A 499 -35.93 -3.47 19.39
C GLN A 499 -36.98 -3.73 18.30
N ILE A 500 -38.06 -2.95 18.26
CA ILE A 500 -39.07 -3.03 17.20
C ILE A 500 -38.45 -2.66 15.85
N ILE A 501 -37.70 -1.56 15.79
CA ILE A 501 -36.97 -1.16 14.57
C ILE A 501 -36.04 -2.30 14.12
N ARG A 502 -35.18 -2.80 15.01
CA ARG A 502 -34.25 -3.91 14.70
C ARG A 502 -34.98 -5.18 14.28
N LYS A 503 -36.12 -5.53 14.86
CA LYS A 503 -36.92 -6.71 14.46
C LYS A 503 -37.30 -6.66 12.97
N HIS A 504 -37.53 -5.47 12.43
CA HIS A 504 -37.93 -5.26 11.04
C HIS A 504 -36.79 -4.81 10.11
N THR A 505 -35.65 -4.34 10.64
CA THR A 505 -34.47 -3.89 9.87
C THR A 505 -33.25 -4.80 10.04
N SER A 506 -33.27 -5.81 10.92
CA SER A 506 -32.19 -6.78 11.01
C SER A 506 -32.24 -7.71 9.81
N PHE A 507 -31.59 -7.30 8.73
CA PHE A 507 -31.34 -8.16 7.59
C PHE A 507 -30.48 -9.33 8.08
N SER A 508 -30.98 -10.55 7.92
CA SER A 508 -30.16 -11.74 8.03
C SER A 508 -28.96 -11.54 7.12
N VAL A 509 -27.77 -11.40 7.71
CA VAL A 509 -26.50 -11.47 6.97
C VAL A 509 -26.60 -12.73 6.10
N PRO A 510 -26.44 -12.63 4.76
CA PRO A 510 -26.50 -13.81 3.92
C PRO A 510 -25.51 -14.84 4.47
N GLU A 511 -25.96 -16.09 4.68
CA GLU A 511 -25.07 -17.16 5.12
C GLU A 511 -23.92 -17.27 4.11
N TYR A 512 -22.73 -16.79 4.49
CA TYR A 512 -21.54 -16.94 3.66
C TYR A 512 -21.32 -18.44 3.42
N SER A 513 -21.34 -18.89 2.17
CA SER A 513 -20.87 -20.24 1.88
C SER A 513 -19.37 -20.32 2.18
N LEU A 514 -18.86 -21.52 2.44
CA LEU A 514 -17.41 -21.73 2.63
C LEU A 514 -16.60 -21.14 1.47
N PHE A 515 -17.18 -21.16 0.25
CA PHE A 515 -16.60 -20.55 -0.93
C PHE A 515 -16.55 -19.02 -0.86
N ASP A 516 -17.60 -18.38 -0.35
CA ASP A 516 -17.67 -16.92 -0.21
C ASP A 516 -16.71 -16.43 0.86
N LEU A 517 -16.55 -17.21 1.94
CA LEU A 517 -15.63 -16.92 3.05
C LEU A 517 -14.16 -17.08 2.63
N ILE A 518 -13.86 -18.05 1.76
CA ILE A 518 -12.53 -18.21 1.15
C ILE A 518 -12.25 -17.07 0.15
N ARG A 519 -13.26 -16.62 -0.59
CA ARG A 519 -13.10 -15.60 -1.64
C ARG A 519 -12.98 -14.18 -1.08
N THR A 520 -13.67 -13.88 0.02
CA THR A 520 -13.54 -12.61 0.73
C THR A 520 -12.26 -12.53 1.57
N ASN A 521 -11.69 -13.68 1.97
CA ASN A 521 -10.55 -13.71 2.89
C ASN A 521 -9.30 -14.33 2.25
N ARG A 522 -8.51 -13.48 1.60
CA ARG A 522 -7.32 -13.83 0.80
C ARG A 522 -6.25 -14.62 1.56
N GLN A 523 -6.24 -14.58 2.89
CA GLN A 523 -5.32 -15.36 3.73
C GLN A 523 -5.70 -16.85 3.80
N LEU A 524 -6.99 -17.19 3.77
CA LEU A 524 -7.46 -18.59 3.80
C LEU A 524 -7.11 -19.33 2.51
N GLU A 525 -7.18 -18.65 1.37
CA GLU A 525 -6.75 -19.19 0.07
C GLU A 525 -5.28 -19.62 0.09
N MET A 526 -4.41 -18.82 0.71
CA MET A 526 -2.98 -19.10 0.83
C MET A 526 -2.67 -20.30 1.73
N ILE A 527 -3.42 -20.47 2.83
CA ILE A 527 -3.23 -21.59 3.76
C ILE A 527 -3.59 -22.93 3.10
N ILE A 528 -4.69 -22.95 2.34
CA ILE A 528 -5.12 -24.14 1.58
C ILE A 528 -4.09 -24.51 0.51
N LEU A 529 -3.53 -23.51 -0.18
CA LEU A 529 -2.49 -23.73 -1.19
C LEU A 529 -1.22 -24.36 -0.58
N LEU A 530 -0.77 -23.85 0.57
CA LEU A 530 0.44 -24.34 1.24
C LEU A 530 0.29 -25.79 1.74
N THR A 531 -0.90 -26.17 2.19
CA THR A 531 -1.18 -27.54 2.66
C THR A 531 -1.18 -28.57 1.52
N VAL A 532 -1.70 -28.20 0.35
CA VAL A 532 -1.64 -29.05 -0.85
C VAL A 532 -0.20 -29.26 -1.33
N ILE A 533 0.62 -28.19 -1.32
CA ILE A 533 2.04 -28.27 -1.71
C ILE A 533 2.81 -29.23 -0.79
N ALA A 534 2.58 -29.16 0.52
CA ALA A 534 3.23 -30.03 1.49
C ALA A 534 2.91 -31.52 1.27
N PHE A 535 1.68 -31.85 0.86
CA PHE A 535 1.26 -33.22 0.58
C PHE A 535 1.95 -33.80 -0.68
N ILE A 536 2.09 -32.99 -1.74
CA ILE A 536 2.77 -33.39 -2.98
C ILE A 536 4.26 -33.71 -2.73
N LEU A 537 4.93 -32.91 -1.90
CA LEU A 537 6.34 -33.12 -1.57
C LEU A 537 6.59 -34.45 -0.86
N LEU A 538 5.67 -34.88 0.01
CA LEU A 538 5.80 -36.15 0.74
C LEU A 538 5.78 -37.37 -0.20
N VAL A 539 4.91 -37.36 -1.22
CA VAL A 539 4.77 -38.45 -2.19
C VAL A 539 6.03 -38.58 -3.07
N LEU A 540 6.62 -37.44 -3.45
CA LEU A 540 7.83 -37.40 -4.28
C LEU A 540 9.04 -38.05 -3.60
N VAL A 541 9.21 -37.85 -2.29
CA VAL A 541 10.34 -38.43 -1.53
C VAL A 541 10.31 -39.96 -1.53
N ILE A 542 9.11 -40.55 -1.41
CA ILE A 542 8.94 -42.01 -1.37
C ILE A 542 9.30 -42.63 -2.74
N HIS A 543 8.92 -41.99 -3.85
CA HIS A 543 9.21 -42.49 -5.19
C HIS A 543 10.72 -42.48 -5.52
N GLN A 544 11.45 -41.47 -5.04
CA GLN A 544 12.87 -41.29 -5.33
C GLN A 544 13.74 -42.42 -4.79
N GLN A 545 13.40 -42.94 -3.61
CA GLN A 545 14.19 -43.96 -2.92
C GLN A 545 14.24 -45.31 -3.67
N ILE A 546 13.16 -45.67 -4.36
CA ILE A 546 13.06 -46.96 -5.07
C ILE A 546 13.92 -46.95 -6.35
N ARG A 547 14.05 -45.80 -7.02
CA ARG A 547 14.85 -45.69 -8.26
C ARG A 547 16.35 -45.82 -8.03
N TYR A 548 16.87 -45.35 -6.90
CA TYR A 548 18.31 -45.29 -6.63
C TYR A 548 19.02 -46.66 -6.69
N GLN A 549 18.37 -47.72 -6.21
CA GLN A 549 18.98 -49.06 -6.11
C GLN A 549 19.24 -49.75 -7.47
N ARG A 550 18.50 -49.40 -8.52
CA ARG A 550 18.61 -50.07 -9.83
C ARG A 550 19.72 -49.47 -10.71
N THR A 551 20.11 -48.23 -10.46
CA THR A 551 21.07 -47.49 -11.28
C THR A 551 22.51 -47.98 -11.08
N LEU A 552 22.85 -48.48 -9.89
CA LEU A 552 24.26 -48.72 -9.49
C LEU A 552 24.97 -49.84 -10.28
N LYS A 553 24.26 -50.85 -10.78
CA LYS A 553 24.86 -52.01 -11.48
C LYS A 553 25.23 -51.74 -12.95
N LYS A 554 24.63 -50.75 -13.60
CA LYS A 554 24.91 -50.43 -15.01
C LYS A 554 26.13 -49.51 -15.19
N THR A 555 26.64 -48.95 -14.10
CA THR A 555 27.62 -47.86 -14.15
C THR A 555 29.06 -48.33 -14.39
N VAL A 556 29.43 -49.58 -14.07
CA VAL A 556 30.84 -50.04 -14.09
C VAL A 556 31.36 -50.36 -15.50
N HIS A 557 30.63 -51.13 -16.31
CA HIS A 557 31.09 -51.53 -17.64
C HIS A 557 31.18 -50.34 -18.62
N HIS A 558 30.38 -49.30 -18.38
CA HIS A 558 30.39 -48.04 -19.12
C HIS A 558 31.64 -47.17 -18.84
N GLN A 559 32.49 -47.53 -17.86
CA GLN A 559 33.66 -46.71 -17.49
C GLN A 559 34.91 -46.96 -18.35
N GLU A 560 35.13 -48.16 -18.89
CA GLU A 560 36.33 -48.46 -19.69
C GLU A 560 36.26 -47.86 -21.11
N GLU A 561 35.10 -47.93 -21.79
CA GLU A 561 34.92 -47.35 -23.12
C GLU A 561 34.95 -45.81 -23.11
N LYS A 562 34.51 -45.19 -22.00
CA LYS A 562 34.57 -43.73 -21.83
C LYS A 562 35.99 -43.17 -21.76
N LEU A 563 36.97 -43.98 -21.37
CA LEU A 563 38.34 -43.55 -21.13
C LEU A 563 39.20 -43.46 -22.40
N ASP A 564 38.85 -44.16 -23.49
CA ASP A 564 39.55 -44.02 -24.78
C ASP A 564 38.96 -42.89 -25.63
N GLU A 565 37.64 -42.71 -25.58
CA GLU A 565 36.97 -41.53 -26.15
C GLU A 565 37.48 -40.23 -25.52
N SER A 566 37.89 -40.29 -24.24
CA SER A 566 38.56 -39.20 -23.56
C SER A 566 39.79 -38.62 -24.21
N ARG A 567 40.63 -39.50 -24.71
CA ARG A 567 42.01 -39.16 -25.05
C ARG A 567 42.08 -38.42 -26.38
N MET A 568 41.21 -38.76 -27.33
CA MET A 568 41.13 -38.08 -28.62
C MET A 568 40.48 -36.69 -28.51
N THR A 569 39.43 -36.57 -27.69
CA THR A 569 38.76 -35.31 -27.37
C THR A 569 39.75 -34.26 -26.84
N LEU A 570 40.71 -34.62 -25.98
CA LEU A 570 41.76 -33.69 -25.51
C LEU A 570 42.52 -32.98 -26.63
N MET A 571 42.90 -33.73 -27.66
CA MET A 571 43.84 -33.28 -28.67
C MET A 571 43.21 -32.26 -29.62
N ASP A 572 41.93 -32.47 -29.97
CA ASP A 572 41.19 -31.57 -30.86
C ASP A 572 40.95 -30.19 -30.18
N ILE A 573 40.72 -30.15 -28.86
CA ILE A 573 40.56 -28.87 -28.12
C ILE A 573 41.84 -28.04 -28.12
N LEU A 574 42.98 -28.67 -27.88
CA LEU A 574 44.26 -27.96 -27.82
C LEU A 574 44.62 -27.35 -29.18
N ALA A 575 44.28 -28.04 -30.26
CA ALA A 575 44.47 -27.51 -31.60
C ALA A 575 43.55 -26.30 -31.88
N THR A 576 42.25 -26.40 -31.54
CA THR A 576 41.30 -25.27 -31.68
C THR A 576 41.67 -24.06 -30.82
N ALA A 577 42.27 -24.26 -29.64
CA ALA A 577 42.73 -23.17 -28.78
C ALA A 577 43.85 -22.33 -29.43
N ILE A 578 44.73 -22.95 -30.19
CA ILE A 578 45.83 -22.29 -30.92
C ILE A 578 45.25 -21.44 -32.06
N GLU A 579 44.29 -21.98 -32.81
CA GLU A 579 43.65 -21.34 -33.97
C GLU A 579 42.98 -20.00 -33.62
N PHE A 580 42.29 -19.92 -32.48
CA PHE A 580 41.62 -18.71 -32.02
C PHE A 580 42.59 -17.54 -31.74
N ARG A 581 43.83 -17.87 -31.40
CA ARG A 581 44.83 -16.87 -31.01
C ARG A 581 45.72 -16.45 -32.16
N SER A 582 45.94 -17.31 -33.16
CA SER A 582 46.83 -17.03 -34.31
C SER A 582 46.14 -16.47 -35.57
N CYS A 583 44.82 -16.24 -35.54
CA CYS A 583 44.01 -15.87 -36.70
C CYS A 583 44.08 -16.87 -37.89
N GLU A 584 44.54 -18.10 -37.65
CA GLU A 584 44.62 -19.17 -38.64
C GLU A 584 43.28 -19.95 -38.69
N SER A 585 42.85 -20.44 -39.86
CA SER A 585 41.54 -21.11 -40.02
C SER A 585 41.57 -22.55 -39.53
N GLY A 586 40.48 -23.05 -38.92
CA GLY A 586 40.42 -24.40 -38.33
C GLY A 586 40.53 -25.57 -39.31
N GLU A 587 40.49 -25.28 -40.61
CA GLU A 587 40.81 -26.26 -41.64
C GLU A 587 42.32 -26.57 -41.70
N HIS A 588 43.20 -25.69 -41.20
CA HIS A 588 44.66 -25.85 -41.20
C HIS A 588 45.08 -27.10 -40.43
N VAL A 589 44.68 -27.24 -39.16
CA VAL A 589 45.09 -28.37 -38.32
C VAL A 589 44.61 -29.70 -38.89
N VAL A 590 43.36 -29.76 -39.39
CA VAL A 590 42.80 -30.96 -40.01
C VAL A 590 43.63 -31.37 -41.24
N ARG A 591 44.03 -30.40 -42.07
CA ARG A 591 44.90 -30.65 -43.23
C ARG A 591 46.29 -31.13 -42.79
N ILE A 592 46.89 -30.53 -41.75
CA ILE A 592 48.19 -30.98 -41.21
C ILE A 592 48.15 -32.42 -40.70
N ARG A 593 47.10 -32.79 -39.95
CA ARG A 593 46.90 -34.15 -39.42
C ARG A 593 46.80 -35.17 -40.55
N GLN A 594 45.98 -34.87 -41.56
CA GLN A 594 45.77 -35.74 -42.72
C GLN A 594 47.05 -35.86 -43.57
N LEU A 595 47.69 -34.74 -43.89
CA LEU A 595 48.95 -34.73 -44.63
C LEU A 595 50.04 -35.50 -43.89
N THR A 596 50.15 -35.34 -42.57
CA THR A 596 51.13 -36.08 -41.76
C THR A 596 50.84 -37.58 -41.79
N HIS A 597 49.58 -37.99 -41.66
CA HIS A 597 49.17 -39.40 -41.75
C HIS A 597 49.56 -40.00 -43.11
N ASP A 598 49.20 -39.32 -44.20
CA ASP A 598 49.37 -39.83 -45.56
C ASP A 598 50.85 -39.84 -45.96
N ILE A 599 51.60 -38.78 -45.63
CA ILE A 599 53.04 -38.72 -45.86
C ILE A 599 53.76 -39.77 -45.02
N MET A 600 53.38 -39.99 -43.76
CA MET A 600 53.99 -41.02 -42.90
C MET A 600 53.67 -42.43 -43.41
N THR A 601 52.43 -42.68 -43.80
CA THR A 601 52.01 -43.96 -44.38
C THR A 601 52.77 -44.27 -45.67
N GLU A 602 52.89 -43.28 -46.56
CA GLU A 602 53.64 -43.40 -47.81
C GLU A 602 55.15 -43.56 -47.56
N PHE A 603 55.70 -42.85 -46.56
CA PHE A 603 57.09 -43.00 -46.16
C PHE A 603 57.38 -44.41 -45.63
N CYS A 604 56.54 -44.94 -44.73
CA CYS A 604 56.68 -46.30 -44.21
C CYS A 604 56.50 -47.37 -45.29
N ARG A 605 55.71 -47.08 -46.34
CA ARG A 605 55.54 -47.94 -47.51
C ARG A 605 56.78 -47.94 -48.43
N LEU A 606 57.36 -46.76 -48.69
CA LEU A 606 58.52 -46.61 -49.58
C LEU A 606 59.84 -47.03 -48.90
N TYR A 607 59.93 -46.87 -47.58
CA TYR A 607 61.13 -47.12 -46.78
C TYR A 607 60.83 -47.96 -45.52
N PRO A 608 60.33 -49.20 -45.66
CA PRO A 608 59.94 -50.06 -44.53
C PRO A 608 61.10 -50.44 -43.60
N GLU A 609 62.34 -50.40 -44.11
CA GLU A 609 63.57 -50.62 -43.34
C GLU A 609 63.87 -49.47 -42.35
N GLU A 610 63.26 -48.30 -42.56
CA GLU A 610 63.49 -47.06 -41.79
C GLU A 610 62.26 -46.62 -40.98
N CYS A 611 61.13 -47.32 -41.08
CA CYS A 611 59.91 -47.06 -40.31
C CYS A 611 59.44 -48.33 -39.58
N THR A 612 59.54 -48.33 -38.24
CA THR A 612 59.09 -49.44 -37.38
C THR A 612 57.69 -49.24 -36.80
N LEU A 613 56.98 -48.19 -37.21
CA LEU A 613 55.69 -47.81 -36.63
C LEU A 613 54.57 -48.76 -37.09
N SER A 614 53.80 -49.28 -36.14
CA SER A 614 52.54 -49.97 -36.41
C SER A 614 51.46 -48.99 -36.87
N LYS A 615 50.38 -49.51 -37.47
CA LYS A 615 49.22 -48.67 -37.88
C LYS A 615 48.69 -47.82 -36.71
N LYS A 616 48.59 -48.42 -35.52
CA LYS A 616 48.15 -47.72 -34.31
C LYS A 616 49.12 -46.61 -33.91
N GLU A 617 50.42 -46.77 -34.12
CA GLU A 617 51.41 -45.72 -33.84
C GLU A 617 51.43 -44.61 -34.89
N ILE A 618 51.15 -44.92 -36.17
CA ILE A 618 50.95 -43.90 -37.21
C ILE A 618 49.73 -43.02 -36.88
N ASP A 619 48.65 -43.62 -36.40
CA ASP A 619 47.47 -42.88 -35.92
C ASP A 619 47.85 -41.95 -34.75
N LEU A 620 48.67 -42.42 -33.80
CA LEU A 620 49.15 -41.58 -32.69
C LEU A 620 50.06 -40.44 -33.17
N VAL A 621 50.96 -40.69 -34.12
CA VAL A 621 51.83 -39.64 -34.70
C VAL A 621 51.02 -38.57 -35.45
N SER A 622 50.04 -38.98 -36.25
CA SER A 622 49.15 -38.04 -36.95
C SER A 622 48.38 -37.17 -35.95
N ASN A 623 47.82 -37.78 -34.91
CA ASN A 623 47.11 -37.05 -33.86
C ASN A 623 48.03 -36.10 -33.08
N ALA A 624 49.28 -36.49 -32.86
CA ALA A 624 50.30 -35.67 -32.20
C ALA A 624 50.71 -34.43 -33.04
N ALA A 625 50.66 -34.51 -34.37
CA ALA A 625 51.02 -33.40 -35.25
C ALA A 625 50.07 -32.20 -35.14
N SER A 626 48.82 -32.40 -34.71
CA SER A 626 47.88 -31.31 -34.42
C SER A 626 48.37 -30.37 -33.31
N LEU A 627 49.34 -30.80 -32.49
CA LEU A 627 49.88 -30.03 -31.36
C LEU A 627 51.21 -29.34 -31.66
N HIS A 628 51.70 -29.39 -32.90
CA HIS A 628 53.03 -28.88 -33.27
C HIS A 628 53.26 -27.42 -32.84
N ASP A 629 52.23 -26.59 -32.95
CA ASP A 629 52.30 -25.14 -32.72
C ASP A 629 51.74 -24.68 -31.37
N VAL A 630 51.53 -25.59 -30.42
CA VAL A 630 50.87 -25.27 -29.13
C VAL A 630 51.57 -24.19 -28.34
N GLY A 631 52.90 -24.05 -28.49
CA GLY A 631 53.64 -23.00 -27.81
C GLY A 631 53.43 -21.59 -28.35
N LYS A 632 52.76 -21.40 -29.51
CA LYS A 632 52.39 -20.06 -30.00
C LYS A 632 51.54 -19.29 -28.98
N ILE A 633 50.86 -20.02 -28.09
CA ILE A 633 50.07 -19.47 -26.99
C ILE A 633 50.93 -18.68 -25.98
N ALA A 634 52.23 -18.96 -25.86
CA ALA A 634 53.11 -18.22 -24.96
C ALA A 634 53.66 -16.92 -25.57
N ILE A 635 53.39 -16.62 -26.85
CA ILE A 635 53.95 -15.47 -27.57
C ILE A 635 53.04 -14.24 -27.43
N PRO A 636 53.50 -13.03 -27.04
CA PRO A 636 52.63 -11.87 -26.83
C PRO A 636 51.74 -11.46 -28.02
N ASP A 637 50.50 -11.04 -27.76
CA ASP A 637 49.50 -10.76 -28.82
C ASP A 637 49.89 -9.64 -29.79
N TYR A 638 50.60 -8.62 -29.31
CA TYR A 638 51.06 -7.51 -30.16
C TYR A 638 52.18 -7.94 -31.13
N ILE A 639 52.85 -9.08 -30.88
CA ILE A 639 53.82 -9.70 -31.80
C ILE A 639 53.08 -10.66 -32.74
N LEU A 640 52.20 -11.50 -32.19
CA LEU A 640 51.45 -12.51 -32.95
C LEU A 640 50.51 -11.90 -34.00
N ASN A 641 49.82 -10.80 -33.65
CA ASN A 641 48.78 -10.16 -34.47
C ASN A 641 49.25 -8.89 -35.20
N LYS A 642 50.56 -8.64 -35.27
CA LYS A 642 51.09 -7.41 -35.86
C LYS A 642 50.75 -7.32 -37.36
N PRO A 643 50.07 -6.24 -37.82
CA PRO A 643 49.84 -6.04 -39.25
C PRO A 643 51.14 -5.55 -39.92
N GLY A 644 52.03 -6.48 -40.28
CA GLY A 644 53.29 -6.18 -40.97
C GLY A 644 54.43 -7.17 -40.66
N LYS A 645 55.60 -6.98 -41.27
CA LYS A 645 56.79 -7.82 -41.00
C LYS A 645 57.28 -7.62 -39.56
N LEU A 646 57.61 -8.73 -38.89
CA LEU A 646 58.24 -8.71 -37.57
C LEU A 646 59.68 -8.22 -37.67
N THR A 647 60.09 -7.43 -36.68
CA THR A 647 61.50 -7.06 -36.49
C THR A 647 62.31 -8.27 -36.01
N PRO A 648 63.65 -8.28 -36.18
CA PRO A 648 64.48 -9.39 -35.70
C PRO A 648 64.33 -9.70 -34.21
N ALA A 649 64.10 -8.69 -33.38
CA ALA A 649 63.85 -8.85 -31.94
C ALA A 649 62.48 -9.50 -31.67
N GLU A 650 61.43 -9.07 -32.38
CA GLU A 650 60.09 -9.67 -32.31
C GLU A 650 60.08 -11.12 -32.83
N PHE A 651 60.85 -11.41 -33.89
CA PHE A 651 61.00 -12.76 -34.43
C PHE A 651 61.76 -13.70 -33.47
N SER A 652 62.65 -13.16 -32.63
CA SER A 652 63.31 -13.94 -31.59
C SER A 652 62.31 -14.50 -30.58
N PHE A 653 61.27 -13.74 -30.22
CA PHE A 653 60.18 -14.24 -29.38
C PHE A 653 59.40 -15.35 -30.08
N ILE A 654 59.13 -15.22 -31.38
CA ILE A 654 58.45 -16.29 -32.14
C ILE A 654 59.24 -17.61 -32.09
N LYS A 655 60.58 -17.57 -32.13
CA LYS A 655 61.42 -18.79 -32.06
C LYS A 655 61.37 -19.54 -30.74
N GLU A 656 60.81 -18.95 -29.68
CA GLU A 656 60.68 -19.59 -28.38
C GLU A 656 59.50 -20.57 -28.33
N HIS A 657 58.54 -20.46 -29.26
CA HIS A 657 57.32 -21.25 -29.21
C HIS A 657 57.52 -22.78 -29.22
N PRO A 658 58.51 -23.39 -29.91
CA PRO A 658 58.73 -24.84 -29.81
C PRO A 658 59.11 -25.26 -28.40
N THR A 659 60.00 -24.50 -27.76
CA THR A 659 60.45 -24.76 -26.38
C THR A 659 59.34 -24.50 -25.36
N LYS A 660 58.57 -23.43 -25.56
CA LYS A 660 57.41 -23.10 -24.71
C LYS A 660 56.30 -24.14 -24.86
N GLY A 661 56.10 -24.68 -26.05
CA GLY A 661 55.13 -25.74 -26.30
C GLY A 661 55.48 -27.03 -25.56
N CYS A 662 56.76 -27.42 -25.52
CA CYS A 662 57.23 -28.53 -24.69
C CYS A 662 57.00 -28.30 -23.19
N GLU A 663 57.36 -27.12 -22.68
CA GLU A 663 57.10 -26.75 -21.28
C GLU A 663 55.61 -26.83 -20.93
N LEU A 664 54.74 -26.54 -21.90
CA LEU A 664 53.28 -26.64 -21.74
C LEU A 664 52.81 -28.08 -21.75
N LEU A 665 53.30 -28.93 -22.67
CA LEU A 665 52.96 -30.35 -22.73
C LEU A 665 53.39 -31.09 -21.45
N GLU A 666 54.56 -30.77 -20.90
CA GLU A 666 55.07 -31.35 -19.64
C GLU A 666 54.17 -31.06 -18.43
N ARG A 667 53.48 -29.92 -18.44
CA ARG A 667 52.60 -29.48 -17.34
C ARG A 667 51.22 -30.13 -17.37
N ILE A 668 50.86 -30.86 -18.43
CA ILE A 668 49.57 -31.53 -18.55
C ILE A 668 49.59 -32.78 -17.64
N PRO A 669 48.77 -32.83 -16.57
CA PRO A 669 48.71 -33.96 -15.65
C PRO A 669 48.40 -35.29 -16.37
N ASN A 670 49.14 -36.34 -16.01
CA ASN A 670 48.98 -37.72 -16.52
C ASN A 670 49.20 -37.88 -18.04
N LEU A 671 49.53 -36.82 -18.79
CA LEU A 671 49.84 -36.94 -20.22
C LEU A 671 51.14 -37.71 -20.44
N GLN A 672 52.12 -37.58 -19.54
CA GLN A 672 53.41 -38.28 -19.62
C GLN A 672 53.29 -39.81 -19.52
N ASP A 673 52.20 -40.31 -18.92
CA ASP A 673 51.90 -41.75 -18.81
C ASP A 673 51.22 -42.29 -20.09
N GLU A 674 50.85 -41.41 -21.03
CA GLU A 674 50.16 -41.77 -22.26
C GLU A 674 51.15 -42.04 -23.41
N PRO A 675 50.95 -43.11 -24.22
CA PRO A 675 51.86 -43.48 -25.31
C PRO A 675 52.09 -42.43 -26.41
N LEU A 676 51.20 -41.43 -26.51
CA LEU A 676 51.27 -40.39 -27.53
C LEU A 676 52.16 -39.20 -27.12
N TYR A 677 52.40 -39.02 -25.83
CA TYR A 677 53.13 -37.85 -25.31
C TYR A 677 54.51 -37.69 -25.94
N SER A 678 55.27 -38.78 -26.11
CA SER A 678 56.60 -38.72 -26.73
C SER A 678 56.56 -38.16 -28.15
N TYR A 679 55.56 -38.55 -28.95
CA TYR A 679 55.41 -38.04 -30.31
C TYR A 679 55.00 -36.57 -30.33
N ALA A 680 54.06 -36.16 -29.47
CA ALA A 680 53.62 -34.76 -29.40
C ALA A 680 54.75 -33.82 -28.93
N TYR A 681 55.52 -34.28 -27.93
CA TYR A 681 56.67 -33.53 -27.42
C TYR A 681 57.73 -33.33 -28.51
N ASP A 682 58.11 -34.39 -29.22
CA ASP A 682 59.14 -34.32 -30.26
C ASP A 682 58.73 -33.45 -31.46
N ILE A 683 57.47 -33.58 -31.92
CA ILE A 683 56.96 -32.76 -33.03
C ILE A 683 56.95 -31.28 -32.61
N CYS A 684 56.43 -30.97 -31.43
CA CYS A 684 56.38 -29.60 -30.94
C CYS A 684 57.79 -29.00 -30.81
N ARG A 685 58.74 -29.75 -30.24
CA ARG A 685 60.13 -29.33 -30.04
C ARG A 685 60.84 -29.06 -31.38
N TRP A 686 60.65 -29.91 -32.39
CA TRP A 686 61.60 -30.00 -33.51
C TRP A 686 61.02 -29.87 -34.92
N HIS A 687 59.73 -29.58 -35.11
CA HIS A 687 59.18 -29.38 -36.47
C HIS A 687 59.77 -28.15 -37.21
N HIS A 688 60.41 -27.21 -36.49
CA HIS A 688 61.17 -26.10 -37.10
C HIS A 688 62.65 -26.40 -37.34
N GLU A 689 63.12 -27.58 -36.95
CA GLU A 689 64.44 -28.04 -37.33
C GLU A 689 64.51 -28.27 -38.85
N ARG A 690 65.72 -28.17 -39.40
CA ARG A 690 65.96 -28.33 -40.84
C ARG A 690 67.03 -29.38 -41.04
N TRP A 691 66.92 -30.15 -42.11
CA TRP A 691 67.78 -31.31 -42.34
C TRP A 691 69.27 -30.95 -42.42
N ASP A 692 69.59 -29.71 -42.78
CA ASP A 692 70.94 -29.15 -42.87
C ASP A 692 71.46 -28.53 -41.57
N GLY A 693 70.70 -28.58 -40.46
CA GLY A 693 71.06 -28.01 -39.16
C GLY A 693 70.84 -26.50 -39.03
N THR A 694 70.17 -25.86 -39.99
CA THR A 694 69.90 -24.40 -39.96
C THR A 694 68.63 -24.01 -39.19
N GLY A 695 67.90 -25.00 -38.68
CA GLY A 695 66.65 -24.84 -37.95
C GLY A 695 66.82 -24.44 -36.48
N TYR A 696 65.72 -24.48 -35.75
CA TYR A 696 65.64 -24.14 -34.32
C TYR A 696 64.62 -25.06 -33.64
N PRO A 697 64.64 -25.24 -32.31
CA PRO A 697 65.42 -24.52 -31.28
C PRO A 697 66.80 -25.10 -30.93
N ASP A 698 67.06 -26.38 -31.20
CA ASP A 698 68.22 -27.13 -30.71
C ASP A 698 69.32 -27.32 -31.78
N GLY A 699 69.03 -27.01 -33.05
CA GLY A 699 70.00 -27.03 -34.16
C GLY A 699 70.33 -28.44 -34.66
N LEU A 700 69.36 -29.35 -34.57
CA LEU A 700 69.50 -30.74 -34.98
C LEU A 700 69.62 -30.86 -36.51
N ALA A 701 70.39 -31.85 -36.98
CA ALA A 701 70.62 -32.08 -38.40
C ALA A 701 70.44 -33.56 -38.76
N GLY A 702 70.02 -33.83 -39.99
CA GLY A 702 69.89 -35.21 -40.47
C GLY A 702 68.94 -36.07 -39.64
N ASN A 703 69.40 -37.29 -39.33
CA ASN A 703 68.64 -38.30 -38.58
C ASN A 703 68.51 -38.01 -37.09
N ASP A 704 69.17 -36.96 -36.57
CA ASP A 704 69.01 -36.55 -35.18
C ASP A 704 67.64 -35.90 -34.93
N ILE A 705 66.97 -35.43 -36.00
CA ILE A 705 65.57 -34.98 -35.95
C ILE A 705 64.67 -36.22 -36.07
N PRO A 706 63.70 -36.47 -35.17
CA PRO A 706 62.79 -37.60 -35.31
C PRO A 706 61.98 -37.55 -36.61
N ILE A 707 61.75 -38.72 -37.20
CA ILE A 707 61.12 -38.82 -38.52
C ILE A 707 59.71 -38.19 -38.54
N TRP A 708 58.94 -38.36 -37.47
CA TRP A 708 57.62 -37.74 -37.31
C TRP A 708 57.66 -36.22 -37.25
N ALA A 709 58.67 -35.62 -36.62
CA ALA A 709 58.85 -34.18 -36.58
C ALA A 709 59.22 -33.62 -37.97
N GLN A 710 60.06 -34.34 -38.73
CA GLN A 710 60.41 -33.95 -40.11
C GLN A 710 59.21 -34.05 -41.07
N VAL A 711 58.35 -35.05 -40.90
CA VAL A 711 57.11 -35.19 -41.69
C VAL A 711 56.15 -34.04 -41.37
N ALA A 712 55.92 -33.75 -40.09
CA ALA A 712 55.05 -32.64 -39.67
C ALA A 712 55.56 -31.27 -40.20
N ALA A 713 56.89 -31.07 -40.22
CA ALA A 713 57.52 -29.86 -40.76
C ALA A 713 57.21 -29.60 -42.24
N ILE A 714 57.19 -30.65 -43.08
CA ILE A 714 56.85 -30.53 -44.50
C ILE A 714 55.34 -30.29 -44.68
N ALA A 715 54.51 -30.95 -43.87
CA ALA A 715 53.06 -30.74 -43.88
C ALA A 715 52.71 -29.27 -43.56
N ASP A 716 53.30 -28.70 -42.51
CA ASP A 716 53.08 -27.29 -42.10
C ASP A 716 53.46 -26.30 -43.21
N VAL A 717 54.65 -26.46 -43.78
CA VAL A 717 55.12 -25.57 -44.85
C VAL A 717 54.27 -25.69 -46.12
N PHE A 718 53.77 -26.87 -46.44
CA PHE A 718 52.88 -27.05 -47.59
C PHE A 718 51.55 -26.33 -47.39
N ASP A 719 50.92 -26.50 -46.23
CA ASP A 719 49.65 -25.82 -45.92
C ASP A 719 49.81 -24.30 -45.89
N ALA A 720 50.89 -23.80 -45.29
CA ALA A 720 51.18 -22.37 -45.21
C ALA A 720 51.33 -21.68 -46.59
N LEU A 721 51.71 -22.43 -47.64
CA LEU A 721 51.87 -21.92 -49.00
C LEU A 721 50.57 -21.98 -49.81
N THR A 722 49.69 -22.93 -49.54
CA THR A 722 48.46 -23.19 -50.31
C THR A 722 47.21 -22.57 -49.69
N ALA A 723 47.24 -22.17 -48.41
CA ALA A 723 46.11 -21.51 -47.73
C ALA A 723 46.07 -19.98 -47.94
N PRO A 724 44.87 -19.36 -48.09
CA PRO A 724 44.73 -17.90 -48.18
C PRO A 724 44.99 -17.20 -46.83
N ARG A 725 45.81 -16.14 -46.81
CA ARG A 725 46.11 -15.34 -45.59
C ARG A 725 45.70 -13.87 -45.77
N VAL A 726 45.39 -13.19 -44.66
CA VAL A 726 44.88 -11.80 -44.58
C VAL A 726 45.72 -10.78 -45.38
N TYR A 727 47.01 -11.05 -45.60
CA TYR A 727 47.97 -10.14 -46.25
C TYR A 727 48.67 -10.75 -47.47
N LYS A 728 48.31 -11.97 -47.92
CA LYS A 728 48.97 -12.63 -49.06
C LYS A 728 48.05 -13.63 -49.78
N GLN A 729 48.00 -13.57 -51.11
CA GLN A 729 47.29 -14.56 -51.94
C GLN A 729 48.01 -15.94 -51.89
N ALA A 730 47.21 -17.01 -51.82
CA ALA A 730 47.68 -18.40 -51.84
C ALA A 730 48.44 -18.73 -53.14
N TYR A 731 49.48 -19.57 -53.05
CA TYR A 731 50.15 -20.11 -54.23
C TYR A 731 49.35 -21.30 -54.81
N SER A 732 49.47 -21.53 -56.12
CA SER A 732 48.93 -22.75 -56.73
C SER A 732 49.68 -23.98 -56.23
N ARG A 733 48.98 -25.12 -56.18
CA ARG A 733 49.52 -26.41 -55.72
C ARG A 733 50.84 -26.78 -56.37
N ASP A 734 50.91 -26.73 -57.70
CA ASP A 734 52.14 -27.01 -58.46
C ASP A 734 53.30 -26.07 -58.11
N LYS A 735 52.98 -24.82 -57.78
CA LYS A 735 53.95 -23.83 -57.37
C LYS A 735 54.44 -24.06 -55.94
N ALA A 736 53.57 -24.46 -55.02
CA ALA A 736 53.96 -24.86 -53.66
C ALA A 736 54.83 -26.13 -53.67
N ILE A 737 54.46 -27.14 -54.45
CA ILE A 737 55.22 -28.39 -54.60
C ILE A 737 56.63 -28.11 -55.16
N SER A 738 56.73 -27.29 -56.22
CA SER A 738 58.04 -26.91 -56.78
C SER A 738 58.88 -26.11 -55.78
N MET A 739 58.29 -25.13 -55.09
CA MET A 739 59.01 -24.34 -54.07
C MET A 739 59.61 -25.21 -52.94
N ILE A 740 58.88 -26.23 -52.48
CA ILE A 740 59.37 -27.17 -51.45
C ILE A 740 60.44 -28.11 -52.03
N CYS A 741 60.19 -28.69 -53.21
CA CYS A 741 61.13 -29.63 -53.86
C CYS A 741 62.46 -28.97 -54.27
N ASP A 742 62.43 -27.70 -54.66
CA ASP A 742 63.58 -26.94 -55.15
C ASP A 742 64.36 -26.26 -54.00
N GLY A 743 63.96 -26.50 -52.74
CA GLY A 743 64.64 -26.00 -51.54
C GLY A 743 64.36 -24.52 -51.20
N SER A 744 63.41 -23.87 -51.88
CA SER A 744 63.06 -22.46 -51.64
C SER A 744 62.40 -22.23 -50.26
N CYS A 745 61.94 -23.30 -49.61
CA CYS A 745 61.27 -23.27 -48.31
C CYS A 745 62.11 -23.89 -47.17
N GLY A 746 63.40 -24.12 -47.42
CA GLY A 746 64.32 -24.77 -46.49
C GLY A 746 64.73 -26.18 -46.94
N CYS A 747 65.72 -26.75 -46.26
CA CYS A 747 66.24 -28.09 -46.57
C CYS A 747 65.49 -29.17 -45.78
N PHE A 748 64.77 -30.03 -46.50
CA PHE A 748 64.08 -31.20 -45.94
C PHE A 748 64.74 -32.51 -46.38
N ASN A 749 64.46 -33.60 -45.66
CA ASN A 749 64.97 -34.92 -45.98
C ASN A 749 64.52 -35.37 -47.39
N PRO A 750 65.45 -35.69 -48.31
CA PRO A 750 65.12 -36.08 -49.69
C PRO A 750 64.16 -37.27 -49.81
N ARG A 751 64.20 -38.20 -48.84
CA ARG A 751 63.30 -39.36 -48.80
C ARG A 751 61.87 -38.96 -48.44
N ILE A 752 61.72 -38.07 -47.47
CA ILE A 752 60.40 -37.51 -47.10
C ILE A 752 59.86 -36.64 -48.24
N ILE A 753 60.69 -35.85 -48.92
CA ILE A 753 60.29 -35.09 -50.13
C ILE A 753 59.72 -36.04 -51.19
N THR A 754 60.27 -37.24 -51.34
CA THR A 754 59.76 -38.24 -52.29
C THR A 754 58.38 -38.74 -51.89
N ALA A 755 58.17 -39.08 -50.60
CA ALA A 755 56.86 -39.47 -50.08
C ALA A 755 55.83 -38.32 -50.20
N PHE A 756 56.22 -37.10 -49.80
CA PHE A 756 55.43 -35.89 -49.95
C PHE A 756 55.01 -35.63 -51.39
N ARG A 757 55.92 -35.78 -52.36
CA ARG A 757 55.61 -35.56 -53.78
C ARG A 757 54.56 -36.55 -54.30
N ASN A 758 54.53 -37.77 -53.80
CA ASN A 758 53.51 -38.76 -54.17
C ASN A 758 52.15 -38.35 -53.60
N VAL A 759 52.10 -38.02 -52.31
CA VAL A 759 50.87 -37.60 -51.61
C VAL A 759 50.32 -36.28 -52.17
N ALA A 760 51.16 -35.26 -52.33
CA ALA A 760 50.75 -33.92 -52.75
C ALA A 760 50.22 -33.85 -54.20
N LYS A 761 50.52 -34.83 -55.05
CA LYS A 761 49.98 -34.94 -56.42
C LYS A 761 48.56 -35.52 -56.46
N GLU A 762 48.20 -36.32 -55.46
CA GLU A 762 46.90 -37.00 -55.36
C GLU A 762 45.92 -36.29 -54.42
N TYR A 763 46.38 -35.27 -53.70
CA TYR A 763 45.57 -34.47 -52.78
C TYR A 763 44.61 -33.54 -53.56
N ASP A 764 43.30 -33.80 -53.49
CA ASP A 764 42.25 -32.92 -54.04
C ASP A 764 41.84 -31.85 -53.02
N ASP A 765 41.65 -30.59 -53.46
CA ASP A 765 41.16 -29.48 -52.62
C ASP A 765 39.67 -29.65 -52.21
N VAL A 766 39.08 -30.80 -52.49
CA VAL A 766 37.75 -31.16 -52.04
C VAL A 766 37.91 -31.91 -50.73
N ILE A 767 37.96 -31.17 -49.62
CA ILE A 767 37.39 -31.69 -48.38
C ILE A 767 35.96 -32.07 -48.78
N PRO A 768 35.52 -33.34 -48.64
CA PRO A 768 34.09 -33.57 -48.63
C PRO A 768 33.60 -32.70 -47.48
N VAL A 769 32.91 -31.59 -47.79
CA VAL A 769 31.99 -30.99 -46.83
C VAL A 769 31.18 -32.20 -46.42
N SER A 770 31.43 -32.70 -45.20
CA SER A 770 30.81 -33.91 -44.71
C SER A 770 29.33 -33.71 -44.99
N GLU A 771 28.78 -34.51 -45.91
CA GLU A 771 27.34 -34.53 -46.16
C GLU A 771 26.72 -34.81 -44.80
N GLN A 772 26.17 -33.75 -44.22
CA GLN A 772 25.71 -33.67 -42.84
C GLN A 772 26.81 -34.00 -41.83
N ALA A 773 27.38 -32.97 -41.20
CA ALA A 773 27.89 -33.13 -39.85
C ALA A 773 26.80 -33.91 -39.10
N ASN A 774 27.10 -35.13 -38.70
CA ASN A 774 26.16 -35.90 -37.91
C ASN A 774 26.05 -35.08 -36.62
N PHE A 775 24.94 -34.36 -36.43
CA PHE A 775 24.63 -33.53 -35.24
C PHE A 775 24.42 -34.41 -33.99
N GLN A 776 25.18 -35.50 -33.89
CA GLN A 776 25.27 -36.38 -32.76
C GLN A 776 26.34 -35.82 -31.82
N ARG A 777 25.93 -35.56 -30.57
CA ARG A 777 26.81 -35.12 -29.49
C ARG A 777 27.82 -36.22 -29.18
N ALA A 778 29.08 -35.85 -28.91
CA ALA A 778 30.06 -36.81 -28.42
C ALA A 778 29.60 -37.42 -27.07
N PRO A 779 29.63 -38.75 -26.88
CA PRO A 779 29.28 -39.40 -25.61
C PRO A 779 30.15 -38.87 -24.45
N ALA A 780 29.54 -38.16 -23.51
CA ALA A 780 30.24 -37.47 -22.42
C ALA A 780 30.93 -38.42 -21.42
N GLY A 781 32.20 -38.75 -21.67
CA GLY A 781 33.15 -39.26 -20.67
C GLY A 781 33.69 -38.10 -19.80
N LYS A 782 33.48 -38.14 -18.48
CA LYS A 782 33.94 -37.08 -17.56
C LYS A 782 35.48 -37.02 -17.42
N ASP A 783 36.17 -38.13 -17.61
CA ASP A 783 37.63 -38.22 -17.48
C ASP A 783 38.34 -37.57 -18.70
N SER A 784 37.62 -37.52 -19.83
CA SER A 784 37.98 -36.87 -21.11
C SER A 784 38.29 -35.43 -20.90
N ILE A 785 37.22 -34.75 -20.51
CA ILE A 785 37.09 -33.32 -20.37
C ILE A 785 38.04 -32.83 -19.29
N THR A 786 38.25 -33.58 -18.21
CA THR A 786 39.15 -33.17 -17.12
C THR A 786 40.63 -33.06 -17.56
N LEU A 787 41.12 -33.98 -18.40
CA LEU A 787 42.46 -33.88 -19.00
C LEU A 787 42.57 -32.63 -19.88
N ILE A 788 41.49 -32.29 -20.58
CA ILE A 788 41.41 -31.13 -21.49
C ILE A 788 41.40 -29.80 -20.79
N ILE A 789 40.64 -29.75 -19.71
CA ILE A 789 40.59 -28.62 -18.80
C ILE A 789 41.97 -28.34 -18.23
N SER A 790 42.69 -29.38 -17.82
CA SER A 790 44.02 -29.22 -17.21
C SER A 790 45.07 -28.72 -18.21
N ALA A 791 45.00 -29.16 -19.47
CA ALA A 791 45.88 -28.69 -20.54
C ALA A 791 45.55 -27.27 -20.98
N PHE A 792 44.26 -26.95 -21.12
CA PHE A 792 43.79 -25.62 -21.51
C PHE A 792 44.00 -24.57 -20.39
N ASN A 793 43.84 -24.93 -19.12
CA ASN A 793 44.14 -24.04 -17.98
C ASN A 793 45.64 -23.69 -17.90
N SER A 794 46.53 -24.61 -18.28
CA SER A 794 47.99 -24.34 -18.34
C SER A 794 48.37 -23.34 -19.44
N LEU A 795 47.50 -23.18 -20.45
CA LEU A 795 47.73 -22.34 -21.63
C LEU A 795 47.24 -20.88 -21.45
N ILE A 796 46.12 -20.67 -20.77
CA ILE A 796 45.45 -19.36 -20.63
C ILE A 796 45.85 -18.56 -19.39
N GLY A 797 46.75 -19.08 -18.54
CA GLY A 797 47.09 -18.52 -17.23
C GLY A 797 47.72 -17.12 -17.18
N ASN A 798 48.09 -16.51 -18.31
CA ASN A 798 48.80 -15.22 -18.36
C ASN A 798 48.20 -14.17 -19.33
N THR A 799 46.95 -14.34 -19.78
CA THR A 799 46.26 -13.39 -20.69
C THR A 799 45.35 -12.38 -19.96
N SER A 800 45.21 -11.17 -20.54
CA SER A 800 44.29 -10.11 -20.05
C SER A 800 42.86 -10.20 -20.62
N ASP A 801 42.64 -11.05 -21.61
CA ASP A 801 41.35 -11.22 -22.28
C ASP A 801 40.46 -12.23 -21.55
N ILE A 802 39.14 -12.01 -21.56
CA ILE A 802 38.15 -12.89 -20.92
C ILE A 802 37.94 -14.10 -21.85
N ILE A 803 38.74 -15.14 -21.68
CA ILE A 803 38.70 -16.38 -22.46
C ILE A 803 38.02 -17.50 -21.68
N PHE A 804 37.24 -18.31 -22.37
CA PHE A 804 36.53 -19.44 -21.80
C PHE A 804 36.26 -20.58 -22.78
N LEU A 805 36.19 -21.80 -22.26
CA LEU A 805 35.84 -23.02 -22.97
C LEU A 805 34.64 -23.67 -22.28
N LYS A 806 33.62 -24.08 -23.03
CA LYS A 806 32.46 -24.82 -22.54
C LYS A 806 32.30 -26.16 -23.25
N ASP A 807 31.68 -27.13 -22.61
CA ASP A 807 31.27 -28.38 -23.29
C ASP A 807 29.95 -28.21 -24.08
N VAL A 808 29.46 -29.25 -24.78
CA VAL A 808 28.19 -29.20 -25.54
C VAL A 808 26.94 -28.95 -24.69
N ASP A 809 27.06 -29.18 -23.39
CA ASP A 809 26.02 -28.84 -22.41
C ASP A 809 26.28 -27.44 -21.80
N LEU A 810 27.25 -26.72 -22.35
CA LEU A 810 27.59 -25.33 -22.10
C LEU A 810 28.23 -25.06 -20.74
N VAL A 811 28.75 -26.11 -20.11
CA VAL A 811 29.46 -26.00 -18.84
C VAL A 811 30.85 -25.50 -19.13
N TYR A 812 31.25 -24.37 -18.54
CA TYR A 812 32.63 -23.93 -18.57
C TYR A 812 33.50 -25.00 -17.99
N ARG A 813 34.47 -25.37 -18.79
CA ARG A 813 35.46 -26.37 -18.50
C ARG A 813 36.81 -25.70 -18.30
N ALA A 814 37.05 -24.54 -18.91
CA ALA A 814 38.31 -23.84 -18.68
C ALA A 814 38.13 -22.34 -18.86
N VAL A 815 38.81 -21.53 -18.04
CA VAL A 815 38.71 -20.07 -18.11
C VAL A 815 40.03 -19.38 -17.79
N SER A 816 40.25 -18.24 -18.43
CA SER A 816 41.41 -17.39 -18.14
C SER A 816 41.33 -16.79 -16.74
N PRO A 817 42.48 -16.43 -16.12
CA PRO A 817 42.47 -15.64 -14.89
C PRO A 817 41.79 -14.28 -15.05
N ALA A 818 41.76 -13.68 -16.23
CA ALA A 818 40.98 -12.46 -16.46
C ALA A 818 39.47 -12.71 -16.41
N PHE A 819 39.00 -13.84 -16.96
CA PHE A 819 37.61 -14.29 -16.83
C PHE A 819 37.25 -14.66 -15.38
N ALA A 820 38.16 -15.35 -14.68
CA ALA A 820 37.92 -15.75 -13.30
C ALA A 820 38.02 -14.58 -12.34
N ALA A 821 39.03 -13.72 -12.53
CA ALA A 821 39.12 -12.43 -11.89
C ALA A 821 37.83 -11.68 -12.13
N MET A 822 37.27 -11.67 -13.34
CA MET A 822 35.96 -11.07 -13.62
C MET A 822 34.83 -11.56 -12.71
N LEU A 823 34.94 -12.76 -12.17
CA LEU A 823 33.98 -13.31 -11.22
C LEU A 823 34.40 -13.15 -9.75
N ASN A 824 35.53 -12.50 -9.53
CA ASN A 824 36.28 -12.47 -8.28
C ASN A 824 36.59 -13.88 -7.76
N LEU A 825 36.77 -14.80 -8.71
CA LEU A 825 37.03 -16.19 -8.50
C LEU A 825 38.40 -16.54 -9.04
N THR A 826 38.93 -17.61 -8.51
CA THR A 826 40.05 -18.33 -9.11
C THR A 826 39.51 -19.17 -10.27
N PRO A 827 40.26 -19.37 -11.36
CA PRO A 827 39.82 -20.20 -12.48
C PRO A 827 39.26 -21.56 -12.04
N GLU A 828 39.83 -22.18 -11.02
CA GLU A 828 39.40 -23.46 -10.44
C GLU A 828 37.95 -23.44 -9.91
N GLU A 829 37.45 -22.27 -9.50
CA GLU A 829 36.08 -22.05 -9.05
C GLU A 829 35.11 -21.84 -10.22
N VAL A 830 35.64 -21.68 -11.45
CA VAL A 830 34.87 -21.28 -12.61
C VAL A 830 34.57 -22.45 -13.57
N ILE A 831 35.51 -23.37 -13.70
CA ILE A 831 35.57 -24.48 -14.66
C ILE A 831 34.61 -25.69 -14.45
N THR A 832 33.60 -25.58 -13.59
CA THR A 832 32.59 -26.66 -13.38
C THR A 832 31.16 -26.20 -13.60
N HIS A 833 31.05 -24.98 -14.09
CA HIS A 833 29.87 -24.15 -14.03
C HIS A 833 29.63 -23.69 -15.46
N THR A 834 28.42 -23.68 -15.98
CA THR A 834 28.01 -23.06 -17.24
C THR A 834 27.99 -21.53 -17.12
N ASP A 835 27.62 -20.80 -18.17
CA ASP A 835 27.21 -19.40 -18.00
C ASP A 835 26.20 -19.23 -16.88
N ALA A 836 25.34 -20.24 -16.66
CA ALA A 836 24.27 -20.24 -15.65
C ALA A 836 24.80 -20.18 -14.24
N ASP A 837 25.97 -20.73 -14.10
CA ASP A 837 26.43 -21.05 -12.78
C ASP A 837 27.36 -19.92 -12.30
N LEU A 838 28.13 -19.35 -13.22
CA LEU A 838 29.11 -18.32 -12.90
C LEU A 838 28.54 -16.93 -12.95
N PHE A 839 27.90 -16.67 -14.06
CA PHE A 839 27.09 -15.49 -14.21
C PHE A 839 25.76 -15.91 -13.65
N GLY A 840 25.63 -15.91 -12.32
CA GLY A 840 24.41 -16.33 -11.60
C GLY A 840 23.14 -15.60 -12.06
N ASP A 841 23.34 -14.54 -12.84
CA ASP A 841 22.35 -14.10 -13.81
C ASP A 841 22.03 -15.19 -14.85
N THR A 842 21.05 -16.01 -14.47
CA THR A 842 20.38 -17.03 -15.28
C THR A 842 19.80 -16.54 -16.61
N THR A 843 19.64 -15.23 -16.84
CA THR A 843 19.12 -14.66 -18.10
C THR A 843 20.24 -14.40 -19.08
N ARG A 844 21.30 -13.71 -18.64
CA ARG A 844 22.55 -13.56 -19.39
C ARG A 844 23.16 -14.91 -19.68
N ALA A 845 23.17 -15.76 -18.67
CA ALA A 845 23.58 -17.12 -18.81
C ALA A 845 22.75 -17.92 -19.81
N LYS A 846 21.41 -17.80 -19.77
CA LYS A 846 20.56 -18.41 -20.80
C LYS A 846 20.84 -17.84 -22.17
N ARG A 847 21.12 -16.55 -22.27
CA ARG A 847 21.38 -15.90 -23.55
C ARG A 847 22.68 -16.39 -24.13
N TYR A 848 23.74 -16.36 -23.32
CA TYR A 848 25.01 -16.98 -23.67
C TYR A 848 24.78 -18.43 -24.03
N ALA A 849 23.97 -19.16 -23.28
CA ALA A 849 23.64 -20.54 -23.56
C ALA A 849 22.80 -20.73 -24.83
N GLN A 850 22.00 -19.75 -25.23
CA GLN A 850 21.19 -19.79 -26.45
C GLN A 850 22.01 -19.45 -27.68
N ASP A 851 22.83 -18.41 -27.62
CA ASP A 851 23.80 -18.08 -28.68
C ASP A 851 24.71 -19.29 -28.90
N ASP A 852 25.12 -19.91 -27.80
CA ASP A 852 25.89 -21.14 -27.77
C ASP A 852 25.09 -22.35 -28.33
N LEU A 853 23.81 -22.51 -27.99
CA LEU A 853 22.93 -23.56 -28.54
C LEU A 853 22.62 -23.36 -30.03
N GLN A 854 22.48 -22.12 -30.51
CA GLN A 854 22.30 -21.80 -31.92
C GLN A 854 23.54 -22.15 -32.71
N LEU A 855 24.70 -21.80 -32.16
CA LEU A 855 25.99 -22.17 -32.72
C LEU A 855 26.16 -23.70 -32.74
N LEU A 856 25.74 -24.41 -31.69
CA LEU A 856 25.68 -25.89 -31.64
C LEU A 856 24.60 -26.51 -32.56
N GLN A 857 23.61 -25.74 -33.03
CA GLN A 857 22.53 -26.27 -33.88
C GLN A 857 22.79 -26.02 -35.37
N ASN A 858 23.38 -24.88 -35.72
CA ASN A 858 23.52 -24.42 -37.09
C ASN A 858 24.98 -24.43 -37.59
N GLY A 859 25.96 -24.46 -36.67
CA GLY A 859 27.40 -24.47 -37.00
C GLY A 859 27.98 -23.13 -37.44
N GLU A 860 27.23 -22.03 -37.29
CA GLU A 860 27.68 -20.67 -37.66
C GLU A 860 28.31 -19.96 -36.46
N ASP A 861 29.55 -19.47 -36.64
CA ASP A 861 30.31 -18.77 -35.61
C ASP A 861 29.69 -17.42 -35.22
N LEU A 862 29.73 -17.08 -33.93
CA LEU A 862 29.26 -15.80 -33.41
C LEU A 862 30.45 -14.83 -33.33
N VAL A 863 30.41 -13.70 -34.03
CA VAL A 863 31.55 -12.76 -34.11
C VAL A 863 31.14 -11.36 -33.61
N ASP A 864 31.95 -10.76 -32.73
CA ASP A 864 31.87 -9.38 -32.24
C ASP A 864 30.49 -8.92 -31.70
N THR A 865 29.83 -9.76 -30.90
CA THR A 865 28.51 -9.48 -30.32
C THR A 865 28.61 -8.72 -28.99
N ILE A 866 27.83 -7.66 -28.78
CA ILE A 866 27.86 -6.85 -27.54
C ILE A 866 26.96 -7.43 -26.44
N GLU A 867 27.51 -7.56 -25.24
CA GLU A 867 26.96 -8.34 -24.15
C GLU A 867 27.18 -7.70 -22.77
N SER A 868 26.28 -7.97 -21.82
CA SER A 868 26.46 -7.53 -20.43
C SER A 868 27.36 -8.51 -19.69
N LEU A 869 28.50 -8.06 -19.17
CA LEU A 869 29.48 -8.86 -18.43
C LEU A 869 29.21 -9.01 -16.93
N GLY A 870 28.17 -8.36 -16.43
CA GLY A 870 27.76 -8.52 -15.03
C GLY A 870 28.66 -7.77 -14.07
N GLU A 871 28.30 -7.78 -12.79
CA GLU A 871 28.84 -6.85 -11.80
C GLU A 871 30.09 -7.40 -11.13
N TRP A 872 31.22 -6.71 -11.31
CA TRP A 872 32.50 -7.15 -10.79
C TRP A 872 33.33 -5.99 -10.23
N GLY A 873 33.93 -6.21 -9.05
CA GLY A 873 34.53 -5.15 -8.24
C GLY A 873 33.49 -4.19 -7.67
N GLY A 874 32.21 -4.61 -7.65
CA GLY A 874 31.08 -3.77 -7.29
C GLY A 874 30.55 -2.87 -8.40
N LEU A 875 30.93 -3.09 -9.67
CA LEU A 875 30.48 -2.26 -10.80
C LEU A 875 30.00 -3.09 -12.01
N LEU A 876 28.80 -2.81 -12.53
CA LEU A 876 28.13 -3.62 -13.57
C LEU A 876 28.79 -3.44 -14.94
N ARG A 877 29.33 -4.52 -15.52
CA ARG A 877 30.20 -4.51 -16.70
C ARG A 877 29.53 -4.95 -18.01
N TYR A 878 30.09 -4.54 -19.17
CA TYR A 878 29.66 -4.86 -20.55
C TYR A 878 30.85 -5.20 -21.44
N GLY A 879 30.68 -5.98 -22.51
CA GLY A 879 31.77 -6.49 -23.34
C GLY A 879 31.39 -6.94 -24.76
N SER A 880 32.37 -7.08 -25.65
CA SER A 880 32.23 -7.58 -27.02
C SER A 880 32.78 -9.02 -27.12
N THR A 881 31.97 -9.97 -27.57
CA THR A 881 32.21 -11.43 -27.49
C THR A 881 32.20 -12.11 -28.86
N THR A 882 33.15 -13.03 -29.08
CA THR A 882 33.23 -13.96 -30.23
C THR A 882 33.28 -15.41 -29.75
N LYS A 883 32.53 -16.33 -30.38
CA LYS A 883 32.37 -17.75 -29.99
C LYS A 883 32.40 -18.68 -31.21
N ARG A 884 33.05 -19.85 -31.11
CA ARG A 884 33.11 -20.88 -32.18
C ARG A 884 32.93 -22.31 -31.66
N LEU A 885 32.55 -23.21 -32.57
CA LEU A 885 32.20 -24.60 -32.26
C LEU A 885 33.43 -25.48 -32.17
N LEU A 886 33.43 -26.39 -31.21
CA LEU A 886 34.50 -27.36 -30.99
C LEU A 886 33.99 -28.78 -31.25
N THR A 887 34.73 -29.57 -32.01
CA THR A 887 34.36 -30.93 -32.46
C THR A 887 35.46 -31.95 -32.19
N ASP A 888 35.10 -33.24 -32.14
CA ASP A 888 36.05 -34.35 -32.05
C ASP A 888 36.54 -34.81 -33.44
N SER A 889 37.54 -35.70 -33.44
CA SER A 889 38.12 -36.33 -34.64
C SER A 889 37.14 -37.09 -35.55
N GLN A 890 35.90 -37.35 -35.11
CA GLN A 890 34.82 -37.95 -35.90
C GLN A 890 33.77 -36.92 -36.36
N GLY A 891 33.99 -35.63 -36.10
CA GLY A 891 33.10 -34.54 -36.47
C GLY A 891 31.92 -34.32 -35.51
N ARG A 892 31.93 -34.95 -34.33
CA ARG A 892 30.85 -34.82 -33.33
C ARG A 892 31.13 -33.62 -32.43
N MET A 893 30.07 -32.93 -32.01
CA MET A 893 30.21 -31.71 -31.21
C MET A 893 30.69 -32.03 -29.80
N MET A 894 31.66 -31.24 -29.34
CA MET A 894 32.29 -31.34 -28.03
C MET A 894 32.04 -30.12 -27.14
N GLY A 895 31.92 -28.93 -27.71
CA GLY A 895 31.72 -27.72 -26.92
C GLY A 895 31.93 -26.42 -27.68
N ILE A 896 32.18 -25.34 -26.96
CA ILE A 896 32.28 -23.99 -27.51
C ILE A 896 33.46 -23.26 -26.88
N LEU A 897 34.25 -22.59 -27.70
CA LEU A 897 35.32 -21.72 -27.24
C LEU A 897 34.92 -20.25 -27.48
N GLY A 898 35.08 -19.40 -26.46
CA GLY A 898 34.66 -18.00 -26.52
C GLY A 898 35.65 -17.02 -25.89
N ILE A 899 35.70 -15.80 -26.46
CA ILE A 899 36.57 -14.71 -26.04
C ILE A 899 35.77 -13.41 -25.97
N THR A 900 35.97 -12.64 -24.89
CA THR A 900 35.23 -11.40 -24.61
C THR A 900 36.16 -10.24 -24.19
N ARG A 901 35.85 -9.01 -24.63
CA ARG A 901 36.57 -7.77 -24.29
C ARG A 901 35.65 -6.76 -23.59
N ASP A 902 36.11 -6.02 -22.56
CA ASP A 902 35.29 -5.11 -21.72
C ASP A 902 35.03 -3.71 -22.35
N ILE A 903 33.77 -3.26 -22.39
CA ILE A 903 33.24 -1.95 -22.87
C ILE A 903 32.31 -1.24 -21.85
N THR A 904 32.31 -1.65 -20.58
CA THR A 904 31.38 -1.29 -19.49
C THR A 904 30.94 0.16 -19.37
N ALA A 905 31.92 1.06 -19.27
CA ALA A 905 31.68 2.45 -18.87
C ALA A 905 30.72 3.16 -19.85
N SER A 906 30.74 2.76 -21.11
CA SER A 906 29.91 3.34 -22.16
C SER A 906 28.46 2.83 -22.19
N TYR A 907 28.17 1.64 -21.65
CA TYR A 907 26.82 1.04 -21.74
C TYR A 907 25.92 1.40 -20.55
N LEU A 908 26.41 1.40 -19.30
CA LEU A 908 25.58 1.60 -18.10
C LEU A 908 24.81 2.92 -18.09
N SER A 909 25.49 3.99 -18.49
CA SER A 909 24.93 5.32 -18.52
C SER A 909 23.68 5.39 -19.41
N ALA A 910 23.59 4.54 -20.45
CA ALA A 910 22.50 4.57 -21.43
C ALA A 910 21.25 3.82 -20.95
N LYS A 911 21.44 2.75 -20.19
CA LYS A 911 20.34 1.88 -19.76
C LYS A 911 19.54 2.47 -18.59
N HIS A 912 20.17 3.18 -17.67
CA HIS A 912 19.49 3.78 -16.51
C HIS A 912 18.43 4.81 -16.95
N TYR A 913 18.77 5.64 -17.93
CA TYR A 913 17.83 6.61 -18.51
C TYR A 913 16.55 5.98 -19.07
N GLN A 914 16.71 4.92 -19.85
CA GLN A 914 15.62 4.34 -20.62
C GLN A 914 14.55 3.69 -19.74
N LEU A 915 14.92 3.14 -18.58
CA LEU A 915 13.96 2.52 -17.65
C LEU A 915 13.14 3.57 -16.89
N GLU A 916 13.78 4.65 -16.44
CA GLU A 916 13.12 5.75 -15.74
C GLU A 916 12.07 6.42 -16.64
N LEU A 917 12.45 6.63 -17.90
CA LEU A 917 11.54 7.09 -18.95
C LEU A 917 10.32 6.19 -19.14
N ARG A 918 10.50 4.86 -19.20
CA ARG A 918 9.41 3.92 -19.49
C ARG A 918 8.34 3.87 -18.39
N ARG A 919 8.72 4.05 -17.12
CA ARG A 919 7.79 4.09 -15.98
C ARG A 919 6.94 5.35 -16.01
N LEU A 920 7.55 6.46 -16.39
CA LEU A 920 6.91 7.77 -16.49
C LEU A 920 5.88 7.85 -17.64
N PHE A 921 5.99 7.03 -18.69
CA PHE A 921 5.01 6.97 -19.80
C PHE A 921 3.84 6.00 -19.63
N GLN A 922 3.81 5.18 -18.57
CA GLN A 922 2.60 4.38 -18.31
C GLN A 922 1.51 5.33 -17.83
N LEU A 923 0.41 5.43 -18.58
CA LEU A 923 -0.68 6.37 -18.29
C LEU A 923 -1.22 6.10 -16.88
N PRO A 924 -1.05 7.02 -15.92
CA PRO A 924 -1.51 6.82 -14.56
C PRO A 924 -3.03 6.63 -14.50
N GLU A 925 -3.52 5.84 -13.54
CA GLU A 925 -4.95 5.67 -13.28
C GLU A 925 -5.55 7.07 -13.06
N LYS A 926 -6.51 7.49 -13.92
CA LYS A 926 -7.13 8.83 -13.98
C LYS A 926 -6.42 9.94 -14.78
N ALA A 927 -5.25 9.71 -15.37
CA ALA A 927 -4.63 10.72 -16.24
C ALA A 927 -5.30 10.76 -17.63
N TYR A 928 -5.77 11.93 -18.07
CA TYR A 928 -6.28 12.20 -19.42
C TYR A 928 -5.24 11.90 -20.51
N SER A 929 -3.99 12.32 -20.29
CA SER A 929 -2.90 12.11 -21.25
C SER A 929 -1.52 12.10 -20.57
N SER A 930 -0.57 11.42 -21.19
CA SER A 930 0.86 11.53 -20.91
C SER A 930 1.63 11.76 -22.21
N ILE A 931 2.52 12.75 -22.20
CA ILE A 931 3.27 13.20 -23.38
C ILE A 931 4.75 13.23 -23.02
N TYR A 932 5.56 12.67 -23.92
CA TYR A 932 7.01 12.75 -23.87
C TYR A 932 7.54 13.62 -24.98
N ILE A 933 8.38 14.59 -24.64
CA ILE A 933 9.04 15.47 -25.59
C ILE A 933 10.55 15.33 -25.45
N ASP A 934 11.21 14.90 -26.53
CA ASP A 934 12.66 14.99 -26.66
C ASP A 934 13.01 16.43 -27.06
N LEU A 935 13.78 17.12 -26.21
CA LEU A 935 14.14 18.53 -26.42
C LEU A 935 15.33 18.67 -27.38
N VAL A 936 16.12 17.61 -27.60
CA VAL A 936 17.26 17.61 -28.52
C VAL A 936 16.77 17.66 -29.95
N ILE A 937 15.90 16.71 -30.33
CA ILE A 937 15.28 16.67 -31.66
C ILE A 937 13.97 17.46 -31.76
N TRP A 938 13.52 18.06 -30.64
CA TRP A 938 12.29 18.85 -30.52
C TRP A 938 11.07 18.10 -31.09
N HIS A 939 10.84 16.90 -30.57
CA HIS A 939 9.82 15.98 -31.09
C HIS A 939 9.10 15.23 -29.96
N ILE A 940 7.77 15.07 -30.10
CA ILE A 940 6.99 14.20 -29.22
C ILE A 940 7.33 12.76 -29.53
N SER A 941 8.14 12.11 -28.69
CA SER A 941 8.62 10.75 -28.95
C SER A 941 7.66 9.67 -28.44
N ALA A 942 6.74 10.02 -27.55
CA ALA A 942 5.66 9.15 -27.10
C ALA A 942 4.45 9.97 -26.63
N GLU A 943 3.25 9.50 -26.92
CA GLU A 943 1.98 10.10 -26.48
C GLU A 943 0.97 8.99 -26.18
N ASN A 944 0.44 9.00 -24.95
CA ASN A 944 -0.67 8.17 -24.53
C ASN A 944 -1.85 9.06 -24.14
N THR A 945 -3.00 8.81 -24.76
CA THR A 945 -4.25 9.53 -24.49
C THR A 945 -5.36 8.52 -24.28
N GLN A 946 -6.28 8.83 -23.37
CA GLN A 946 -7.50 8.06 -23.15
C GLN A 946 -8.74 8.92 -23.41
N THR A 947 -9.85 8.27 -23.74
CA THR A 947 -11.16 8.94 -23.88
C THR A 947 -11.78 8.99 -22.48
N VAL A 948 -12.05 10.20 -22.00
CA VAL A 948 -12.77 10.42 -20.74
C VAL A 948 -13.83 11.49 -21.03
N ASN A 949 -15.04 11.29 -20.52
CA ASN A 949 -16.23 12.11 -20.78
C ASN A 949 -16.58 12.27 -22.27
N GLY A 950 -16.37 11.22 -23.08
CA GLY A 950 -16.75 11.18 -24.50
C GLY A 950 -15.85 11.99 -25.45
N VAL A 951 -14.88 12.75 -24.93
CA VAL A 951 -13.91 13.52 -25.71
C VAL A 951 -12.62 12.73 -25.87
N ARG A 952 -12.25 12.43 -27.12
CA ARG A 952 -10.97 11.80 -27.46
C ARG A 952 -9.98 12.85 -27.95
N PHE A 953 -8.91 13.07 -27.19
CA PHE A 953 -7.81 13.92 -27.64
C PHE A 953 -7.13 13.28 -28.86
N LYS A 954 -6.94 14.08 -29.93
CA LYS A 954 -6.27 13.64 -31.16
C LYS A 954 -4.82 13.28 -30.84
N LYS A 955 -4.44 12.03 -31.09
CA LYS A 955 -3.03 11.61 -31.13
C LYS A 955 -2.32 12.22 -32.34
N HIS A 956 -1.01 12.46 -32.20
CA HIS A 956 -0.09 12.88 -33.27
C HIS A 956 -0.17 14.37 -33.66
N LEU A 957 -0.23 15.26 -32.66
CA LEU A 957 0.02 16.70 -32.87
C LEU A 957 1.53 16.98 -32.82
N THR A 958 2.01 17.96 -33.58
CA THR A 958 3.33 18.56 -33.35
C THR A 958 3.34 19.35 -32.03
N ILE A 959 4.52 19.65 -31.47
CA ILE A 959 4.63 20.40 -30.20
C ILE A 959 3.93 21.77 -30.28
N ASP A 960 4.04 22.44 -31.43
CA ASP A 960 3.39 23.73 -31.66
C ASP A 960 1.85 23.59 -31.72
N GLU A 961 1.35 22.53 -32.34
CA GLU A 961 -0.08 22.23 -32.38
C GLU A 961 -0.64 21.85 -31.01
N LEU A 962 0.12 21.08 -30.22
CA LEU A 962 -0.20 20.75 -28.83
C LEU A 962 -0.33 22.04 -28.00
N THR A 963 0.70 22.88 -28.04
CA THR A 963 0.75 24.15 -27.30
C THR A 963 -0.38 25.09 -27.71
N ALA A 964 -0.60 25.25 -29.01
CA ALA A 964 -1.69 26.08 -29.53
C ALA A 964 -3.07 25.54 -29.16
N ASN A 965 -3.24 24.22 -29.07
CA ASN A 965 -4.48 23.59 -28.63
C ASN A 965 -4.73 23.82 -27.14
N VAL A 966 -3.70 23.67 -26.30
CA VAL A 966 -3.79 23.97 -24.87
C VAL A 966 -4.15 25.44 -24.67
N LEU A 967 -3.38 26.37 -25.24
CA LEU A 967 -3.60 27.82 -25.10
C LEU A 967 -4.98 28.30 -25.58
N ARG A 968 -5.50 27.73 -26.66
CA ARG A 968 -6.85 28.07 -27.16
C ARG A 968 -7.96 27.63 -26.19
N GLY A 969 -7.71 26.57 -25.43
CA GLY A 969 -8.66 26.03 -24.47
C GLY A 969 -8.61 26.73 -23.12
N ILE A 970 -7.46 27.26 -22.67
CA ILE A 970 -7.35 27.86 -21.32
C ILE A 970 -8.34 29.03 -21.17
N VAL A 971 -9.21 28.95 -20.16
CA VAL A 971 -10.30 29.89 -19.94
C VAL A 971 -9.81 31.23 -19.38
N ASN A 972 -8.87 31.20 -18.42
CA ASN A 972 -8.33 32.39 -17.78
C ASN A 972 -6.85 32.60 -18.16
N ARG A 973 -6.57 33.76 -18.77
CA ARG A 973 -5.24 34.12 -19.29
C ARG A 973 -4.26 34.62 -18.23
N ASP A 974 -4.74 34.98 -17.04
CA ASP A 974 -3.90 35.44 -15.93
C ASP A 974 -3.39 34.28 -15.06
N THR A 975 -3.65 33.04 -15.46
CA THR A 975 -3.22 31.84 -14.74
C THR A 975 -1.74 31.52 -15.02
N GLN A 976 -1.08 30.91 -14.05
CA GLN A 976 0.29 30.41 -14.19
C GLN A 976 0.40 29.42 -15.37
N ALA A 977 -0.64 28.62 -15.61
CA ALA A 977 -0.71 27.71 -16.75
C ALA A 977 -0.71 28.44 -18.10
N TYR A 978 -1.49 29.52 -18.25
CA TYR A 978 -1.48 30.31 -19.49
C TYR A 978 -0.12 30.95 -19.75
N GLN A 979 0.50 31.52 -18.72
CA GLN A 979 1.83 32.12 -18.83
C GLN A 979 2.88 31.07 -19.24
N PHE A 980 2.88 29.90 -18.59
CA PHE A 980 3.76 28.80 -18.92
C PHE A 980 3.57 28.33 -20.37
N TYR A 981 2.35 27.99 -20.78
CA TYR A 981 2.08 27.50 -22.12
C TYR A 981 2.33 28.55 -23.21
N SER A 982 2.19 29.85 -22.90
CA SER A 982 2.44 30.94 -23.86
C SER A 982 3.92 31.08 -24.23
N GLN A 983 4.79 30.61 -23.34
CA GLN A 983 6.24 30.62 -23.50
C GLN A 983 6.78 29.20 -23.72
N PHE A 984 5.93 28.23 -24.06
CA PHE A 984 6.33 26.83 -24.21
C PHE A 984 7.16 26.63 -25.47
N ASN A 985 8.47 26.76 -25.31
CA ASN A 985 9.48 26.54 -26.34
C ASN A 985 10.76 25.98 -25.70
N LYS A 986 11.66 25.42 -26.53
CA LYS A 986 12.89 24.78 -26.08
C LYS A 986 13.71 25.66 -25.13
N GLU A 987 13.94 26.92 -25.50
CA GLU A 987 14.79 27.84 -24.75
C GLU A 987 14.21 28.18 -23.37
N SER A 988 12.88 28.32 -23.27
CA SER A 988 12.21 28.65 -22.00
C SER A 988 12.19 27.45 -21.06
N LEU A 989 12.01 26.25 -21.61
CA LEU A 989 12.09 24.99 -20.86
C LEU A 989 13.50 24.71 -20.35
N GLU A 990 14.54 24.94 -21.17
CA GLU A 990 15.94 24.83 -20.76
C GLU A 990 16.28 25.82 -19.63
N LYS A 991 15.80 27.07 -19.70
CA LYS A 991 15.99 28.07 -18.62
C LYS A 991 15.33 27.67 -17.29
N ILE A 992 14.14 27.07 -17.33
CA ILE A 992 13.46 26.59 -16.12
C ILE A 992 14.29 25.49 -15.45
N TYR A 993 14.80 24.55 -16.25
CA TYR A 993 15.67 23.48 -15.78
C TYR A 993 17.00 24.01 -15.22
N GLU A 994 17.67 24.94 -15.93
CA GLU A 994 18.89 25.60 -15.45
C GLU A 994 18.68 26.40 -14.14
N GLY A 995 17.45 26.88 -13.91
CA GLY A 995 17.03 27.53 -12.66
C GLY A 995 16.89 26.59 -11.46
N GLY A 996 17.10 25.28 -11.65
CA GLY A 996 17.01 24.24 -10.60
C GLY A 996 15.60 23.71 -10.35
N GLN A 997 14.62 24.06 -11.20
CA GLN A 997 13.26 23.54 -11.14
C GLN A 997 13.13 22.28 -12.02
N ASN A 998 13.06 21.11 -11.37
CA ASN A 998 12.97 19.82 -12.06
C ASN A 998 11.54 19.28 -12.21
N GLU A 999 10.59 19.83 -11.44
CA GLU A 999 9.17 19.46 -11.47
C GLU A 999 8.29 20.71 -11.37
N LEU A 1000 7.13 20.69 -12.06
CA LEU A 1000 6.16 21.77 -12.08
C LEU A 1000 4.73 21.21 -12.16
N THR A 1001 3.82 21.73 -11.35
CA THR A 1001 2.39 21.38 -11.37
C THR A 1001 1.56 22.61 -11.72
N LEU A 1002 0.62 22.47 -12.64
CA LEU A 1002 -0.23 23.55 -13.15
C LEU A 1002 -1.70 23.14 -13.12
N GLU A 1003 -2.53 23.86 -12.38
CA GLU A 1003 -3.98 23.63 -12.33
C GLU A 1003 -4.72 24.76 -13.05
N TYR A 1004 -5.63 24.42 -13.98
CA TYR A 1004 -6.34 25.43 -14.76
C TYR A 1004 -7.63 24.90 -15.40
N LYS A 1005 -8.54 25.83 -15.70
CA LYS A 1005 -9.75 25.53 -16.49
C LYS A 1005 -9.44 25.56 -17.97
N ARG A 1006 -9.86 24.51 -18.69
CA ARG A 1006 -9.72 24.40 -20.14
C ARG A 1006 -11.07 24.10 -20.78
N LYS A 1007 -11.41 24.87 -21.81
CA LYS A 1007 -12.49 24.60 -22.75
C LYS A 1007 -12.04 23.52 -23.74
N LEU A 1008 -12.73 22.38 -23.70
CA LEU A 1008 -12.54 21.24 -24.57
C LEU A 1008 -13.16 21.49 -25.96
N PRO A 1009 -12.79 20.69 -26.99
CA PRO A 1009 -13.28 20.87 -28.36
C PRO A 1009 -14.80 20.74 -28.55
N ASP A 1010 -15.48 20.05 -27.64
CA ASP A 1010 -16.95 19.91 -27.58
C ASP A 1010 -17.65 21.14 -26.97
N GLY A 1011 -16.88 22.07 -26.40
CA GLY A 1011 -17.36 23.29 -25.77
C GLY A 1011 -17.42 23.24 -24.25
N ASN A 1012 -17.24 22.08 -23.61
CA ASN A 1012 -17.28 21.92 -22.17
C ASN A 1012 -16.04 22.51 -21.49
N ILE A 1013 -16.19 23.08 -20.31
CA ILE A 1013 -15.07 23.60 -19.51
C ILE A 1013 -14.79 22.60 -18.41
N VAL A 1014 -13.57 22.08 -18.36
CA VAL A 1014 -13.10 21.13 -17.34
C VAL A 1014 -11.92 21.71 -16.56
N TRP A 1015 -11.77 21.28 -15.30
CA TRP A 1015 -10.56 21.55 -14.52
C TRP A 1015 -9.52 20.49 -14.79
N LEU A 1016 -8.31 20.93 -15.15
CA LEU A 1016 -7.18 20.05 -15.43
C LEU A 1016 -6.01 20.37 -14.50
N ARG A 1017 -5.29 19.32 -14.11
CA ARG A 1017 -3.97 19.42 -13.46
C ARG A 1017 -2.92 18.82 -14.40
N ASP A 1018 -1.94 19.61 -14.80
CA ASP A 1018 -0.75 19.16 -15.54
C ASP A 1018 0.45 19.03 -14.61
N GLU A 1019 1.04 17.85 -14.54
CA GLU A 1019 2.29 17.57 -13.85
C GLU A 1019 3.42 17.41 -14.87
N ILE A 1020 4.48 18.19 -14.73
CA ILE A 1020 5.57 18.33 -15.69
C ILE A 1020 6.90 18.00 -15.01
N ARG A 1021 7.72 17.14 -15.62
CA ARG A 1021 9.04 16.75 -15.11
C ARG A 1021 10.12 16.80 -16.19
N PHE A 1022 11.30 17.28 -15.84
CA PHE A 1022 12.48 17.34 -16.70
C PHE A 1022 13.40 16.13 -16.46
N LEU A 1023 13.89 15.54 -17.54
CA LEU A 1023 14.67 14.30 -17.55
C LEU A 1023 15.93 14.47 -18.41
N THR A 1024 17.08 13.93 -17.99
CA THR A 1024 18.34 14.01 -18.77
C THR A 1024 18.96 12.64 -18.98
N ASP A 1025 19.38 12.32 -20.21
CA ASP A 1025 20.07 11.08 -20.56
C ASP A 1025 21.49 11.06 -20.02
N PRO A 1026 21.87 10.15 -19.12
CA PRO A 1026 23.21 10.06 -18.59
C PRO A 1026 24.25 9.58 -19.62
N SER A 1027 23.86 8.94 -20.73
CA SER A 1027 24.82 8.42 -21.74
C SER A 1027 25.29 9.42 -22.77
N ASN A 1028 24.44 10.38 -23.11
CA ASN A 1028 24.70 11.35 -24.17
C ASN A 1028 24.34 12.79 -23.74
N GLY A 1029 23.76 12.99 -22.56
CA GLY A 1029 23.38 14.30 -22.02
C GLY A 1029 22.07 14.88 -22.56
N HIS A 1030 21.25 14.10 -23.26
CA HIS A 1030 20.04 14.59 -23.92
C HIS A 1030 18.93 14.97 -22.93
N LEU A 1031 18.46 16.22 -22.95
CA LEU A 1031 17.35 16.70 -22.11
C LEU A 1031 16.00 16.35 -22.74
N SER A 1032 15.02 15.99 -21.92
CA SER A 1032 13.67 15.62 -22.32
C SER A 1032 12.63 15.99 -21.26
N LEU A 1033 11.36 16.05 -21.64
CA LEU A 1033 10.24 16.52 -20.82
C LEU A 1033 9.12 15.48 -20.78
N LEU A 1034 8.63 15.15 -19.59
CA LEU A 1034 7.40 14.38 -19.38
C LEU A 1034 6.29 15.30 -18.90
N MET A 1035 5.09 15.15 -19.45
CA MET A 1035 3.90 15.86 -19.02
C MET A 1035 2.73 14.89 -18.82
N CYS A 1036 2.04 14.95 -17.68
CA CYS A 1036 0.84 14.17 -17.37
C CYS A 1036 -0.32 15.10 -17.04
N CYS A 1037 -1.48 14.90 -17.66
CA CYS A 1037 -2.67 15.72 -17.48
C CYS A 1037 -3.77 14.90 -16.77
N TYR A 1038 -4.42 15.46 -15.75
CA TYR A 1038 -5.47 14.82 -14.95
C TYR A 1038 -6.78 15.63 -14.97
N ASP A 1039 -7.93 14.94 -14.94
CA ASP A 1039 -9.21 15.59 -14.64
C ASP A 1039 -9.33 15.78 -13.13
N ILE A 1040 -9.58 17.01 -12.71
CA ILE A 1040 -9.85 17.36 -11.31
C ILE A 1040 -11.20 18.08 -11.18
N SER A 1041 -12.09 17.96 -12.18
CA SER A 1041 -13.40 18.61 -12.18
C SER A 1041 -14.26 18.14 -11.01
N ASP A 1042 -14.35 16.83 -10.76
CA ASP A 1042 -15.08 16.27 -9.61
C ASP A 1042 -14.49 16.74 -8.26
N GLU A 1043 -13.16 16.82 -8.17
CA GLU A 1043 -12.44 17.29 -6.96
C GLU A 1043 -12.71 18.79 -6.68
N MET A 1044 -12.95 19.56 -7.73
CA MET A 1044 -13.19 21.01 -7.67
C MET A 1044 -14.68 21.35 -7.54
N GLU A 1045 -15.60 20.54 -8.10
CA GLU A 1045 -17.05 20.77 -8.06
C GLU A 1045 -17.73 20.23 -6.80
N SER A 1046 -17.23 19.13 -6.23
CA SER A 1046 -17.83 18.49 -5.04
C SER A 1046 -17.72 19.33 -3.75
N GLY A 1047 -17.04 20.48 -3.77
CA GLY A 1047 -16.86 21.32 -2.59
C GLY A 1047 -16.07 20.65 -1.45
N VAL A 1048 -15.70 19.38 -1.58
CA VAL A 1048 -14.95 18.60 -0.58
C VAL A 1048 -13.61 19.26 -0.31
N SER A 1049 -12.94 19.78 -1.34
CA SER A 1049 -11.72 20.57 -1.18
C SER A 1049 -11.98 21.92 -0.51
N TYR A 1050 -13.05 22.63 -0.88
CA TYR A 1050 -13.36 23.93 -0.26
C TYR A 1050 -13.75 23.77 1.21
N LEU A 1051 -14.61 22.82 1.57
CA LEU A 1051 -15.01 22.54 2.96
C LEU A 1051 -13.86 21.95 3.80
N ALA A 1052 -12.96 21.17 3.18
CA ALA A 1052 -11.76 20.67 3.84
C ALA A 1052 -10.80 21.81 4.22
N TYR A 1053 -10.81 22.92 3.49
CA TYR A 1053 -9.88 24.03 3.70
C TYR A 1053 -10.51 25.31 4.25
N HIS A 1054 -11.82 25.52 4.11
CA HIS A 1054 -12.52 26.79 4.38
C HIS A 1054 -13.75 26.65 5.30
N ASP A 1055 -14.05 27.72 6.05
CA ASP A 1055 -15.23 27.89 6.88
C ASP A 1055 -16.46 28.24 6.02
N VAL A 1056 -17.57 27.53 6.23
CA VAL A 1056 -18.76 27.62 5.38
C VAL A 1056 -19.43 28.99 5.43
N LEU A 1057 -19.41 29.62 6.60
CA LEU A 1057 -20.10 30.89 6.82
C LEU A 1057 -19.27 32.07 6.29
N THR A 1058 -17.95 32.08 6.50
CA THR A 1058 -17.10 33.23 6.18
C THR A 1058 -16.25 33.09 4.92
N GLY A 1059 -16.05 31.87 4.41
CA GLY A 1059 -15.16 31.57 3.28
C GLY A 1059 -13.66 31.68 3.58
N LEU A 1060 -13.27 32.05 4.81
CA LEU A 1060 -11.89 32.01 5.28
C LEU A 1060 -11.40 30.58 5.47
N LEU A 1061 -10.11 30.37 5.74
CA LEU A 1061 -9.62 29.04 6.06
C LEU A 1061 -10.30 28.48 7.33
N ASN A 1062 -10.52 27.17 7.40
CA ASN A 1062 -11.05 26.52 8.60
C ASN A 1062 -9.92 26.19 9.60
N ARG A 1063 -10.31 25.82 10.82
CA ARG A 1063 -9.38 25.48 11.90
C ARG A 1063 -8.41 24.36 11.56
N ALA A 1064 -8.86 23.30 10.88
CA ALA A 1064 -8.04 22.12 10.61
C ALA A 1064 -6.91 22.46 9.64
N TYR A 1065 -7.24 23.09 8.53
CA TYR A 1065 -6.28 23.43 7.49
C TYR A 1065 -5.33 24.57 7.91
N MET A 1066 -5.83 25.58 8.62
CA MET A 1066 -4.97 26.65 9.16
C MET A 1066 -3.86 26.11 10.05
N ARG A 1067 -4.15 25.12 10.92
CA ARG A 1067 -3.14 24.49 11.78
C ARG A 1067 -2.09 23.75 10.98
N GLN A 1068 -2.47 23.12 9.87
CA GLN A 1068 -1.53 22.46 8.96
C GLN A 1068 -0.61 23.49 8.30
N CYS A 1069 -1.17 24.56 7.71
CA CYS A 1069 -0.38 25.62 7.08
C CYS A 1069 0.64 26.25 8.04
N ILE A 1070 0.25 26.51 9.29
CA ILE A 1070 1.18 27.06 10.29
C ILE A 1070 2.33 26.08 10.57
N ARG A 1071 2.04 24.79 10.79
CA ARG A 1071 3.09 23.79 11.07
C ARG A 1071 4.10 23.66 9.91
N GLU A 1072 3.60 23.63 8.68
CA GLU A 1072 4.46 23.60 7.49
C GLU A 1072 5.36 24.83 7.40
N GLU A 1073 4.84 26.04 7.64
CA GLU A 1073 5.63 27.27 7.58
C GLU A 1073 6.65 27.37 8.73
N LEU A 1074 6.27 26.98 9.94
CA LEU A 1074 7.22 26.92 11.07
C LEU A 1074 8.36 25.94 10.80
N THR A 1075 8.06 24.79 10.17
CA THR A 1075 9.07 23.79 9.76
C THR A 1075 10.00 24.36 8.69
N LYS A 1076 9.46 25.09 7.71
CA LYS A 1076 10.27 25.76 6.67
C LYS A 1076 11.16 26.86 7.23
N ALA A 1077 10.72 27.55 8.29
CA ALA A 1077 11.43 28.65 8.93
C ALA A 1077 12.54 28.20 9.90
N GLU A 1078 12.48 26.95 10.37
CA GLU A 1078 13.44 26.38 11.31
C GLU A 1078 14.88 26.51 10.82
N GLY A 1079 15.74 27.13 11.63
CA GLY A 1079 17.16 27.34 11.32
C GLY A 1079 17.47 28.40 10.25
N LYS A 1080 16.47 29.06 9.65
CA LYS A 1080 16.66 30.04 8.55
C LYS A 1080 16.58 31.51 8.96
N GLY A 1081 16.34 31.79 10.24
CA GLY A 1081 16.23 33.17 10.76
C GLY A 1081 14.99 33.94 10.27
N VAL A 1082 13.98 33.23 9.75
CA VAL A 1082 12.70 33.79 9.32
C VAL A 1082 11.80 33.98 10.55
N ARG A 1083 11.03 35.08 10.59
CA ARG A 1083 10.08 35.36 11.67
C ARG A 1083 8.64 35.39 11.16
N HIS A 1084 7.74 34.91 11.99
CA HIS A 1084 6.30 34.89 11.75
C HIS A 1084 5.57 35.44 12.97
N ALA A 1085 4.34 35.90 12.81
CA ALA A 1085 3.49 36.29 13.93
C ALA A 1085 2.13 35.60 13.84
N LEU A 1086 1.75 34.91 14.91
CA LEU A 1086 0.43 34.33 15.09
C LEU A 1086 -0.44 35.35 15.82
N ILE A 1087 -1.56 35.75 15.21
CA ILE A 1087 -2.49 36.75 15.75
C ILE A 1087 -3.84 36.07 15.93
N MET A 1088 -4.36 36.08 17.16
CA MET A 1088 -5.67 35.57 17.52
C MET A 1088 -6.61 36.73 17.82
N ILE A 1089 -7.83 36.64 17.30
CA ILE A 1089 -8.79 37.74 17.27
C ILE A 1089 -10.14 37.20 17.68
N ASP A 1090 -10.80 37.88 18.61
CA ASP A 1090 -12.17 37.55 19.01
C ASP A 1090 -13.10 38.74 18.81
N VAL A 1091 -14.30 38.48 18.27
CA VAL A 1091 -15.33 39.48 18.00
C VAL A 1091 -16.08 39.82 19.28
N ASP A 1092 -15.92 41.05 19.74
CA ASP A 1092 -16.56 41.52 20.96
C ASP A 1092 -18.08 41.70 20.80
N ASN A 1093 -18.83 41.28 21.82
CA ASN A 1093 -20.27 41.53 21.98
C ASN A 1093 -21.19 40.88 20.93
N LEU A 1094 -20.72 39.89 20.18
CA LEU A 1094 -21.54 39.19 19.18
C LEU A 1094 -22.80 38.56 19.79
N LYS A 1095 -22.71 37.99 21.01
CA LYS A 1095 -23.88 37.44 21.73
C LYS A 1095 -24.99 38.49 21.94
N HIS A 1096 -24.63 39.72 22.31
CA HIS A 1096 -25.61 40.79 22.51
C HIS A 1096 -26.29 41.21 21.21
N ILE A 1097 -25.61 41.06 20.06
CA ILE A 1097 -26.19 41.28 18.73
C ILE A 1097 -27.12 40.13 18.37
N ASN A 1098 -26.72 38.88 18.60
CA ASN A 1098 -27.57 37.70 18.40
C ASN A 1098 -28.86 37.78 19.23
N ASP A 1099 -28.74 38.18 20.50
CA ASP A 1099 -29.88 38.27 21.42
C ASP A 1099 -30.88 39.39 21.01
N LYS A 1100 -30.40 40.47 20.38
CA LYS A 1100 -31.26 41.61 19.98
C LYS A 1100 -31.76 41.57 18.53
N LEU A 1101 -30.93 41.14 17.59
CA LEU A 1101 -31.20 41.18 16.14
C LEU A 1101 -31.39 39.78 15.53
N GLY A 1102 -31.17 38.72 16.31
CA GLY A 1102 -31.26 37.33 15.86
C GLY A 1102 -29.96 36.80 15.26
N HIS A 1103 -29.81 35.46 15.28
CA HIS A 1103 -28.61 34.77 14.82
C HIS A 1103 -28.25 35.07 13.35
N LYS A 1104 -29.24 35.20 12.48
CA LYS A 1104 -29.01 35.54 11.07
C LYS A 1104 -28.29 36.88 10.89
N GLU A 1105 -28.61 37.86 11.73
CA GLU A 1105 -27.94 39.15 11.67
C GLU A 1105 -26.53 39.07 12.25
N GLY A 1106 -26.31 38.30 13.32
CA GLY A 1106 -24.95 38.03 13.81
C GLY A 1106 -24.08 37.31 12.79
N ASP A 1107 -24.63 36.38 12.02
CA ASP A 1107 -23.95 35.72 10.91
C ASP A 1107 -23.54 36.71 9.82
N ASN A 1108 -24.41 37.66 9.46
CA ASN A 1108 -24.06 38.74 8.53
C ASN A 1108 -22.91 39.60 9.06
N GLN A 1109 -22.92 39.92 10.36
CA GLN A 1109 -21.85 40.68 10.99
C GLN A 1109 -20.51 39.91 11.00
N LEU A 1110 -20.54 38.58 11.19
CA LEU A 1110 -19.37 37.72 11.08
C LEU A 1110 -18.81 37.65 9.65
N ILE A 1111 -19.67 37.57 8.64
CA ILE A 1111 -19.27 37.62 7.22
C ILE A 1111 -18.56 38.95 6.92
N GLN A 1112 -19.15 40.06 7.36
CA GLN A 1112 -18.57 41.38 7.17
C GLN A 1112 -17.22 41.52 7.91
N PHE A 1113 -17.13 41.03 9.16
CA PHE A 1113 -15.90 41.01 9.93
C PHE A 1113 -14.81 40.21 9.21
N ALA A 1114 -15.14 39.04 8.68
CA ALA A 1114 -14.22 38.18 7.94
C ALA A 1114 -13.69 38.85 6.66
N GLN A 1115 -14.56 39.50 5.88
CA GLN A 1115 -14.17 40.22 4.66
C GLN A 1115 -13.20 41.38 4.95
N MET A 1116 -13.48 42.15 6.00
CA MET A 1116 -12.62 43.25 6.44
C MET A 1116 -11.28 42.73 6.95
N LEU A 1117 -11.30 41.64 7.72
CA LEU A 1117 -10.09 41.01 8.23
C LEU A 1117 -9.22 40.47 7.10
N GLN A 1118 -9.80 39.76 6.13
CA GLN A 1118 -9.07 39.24 4.97
C GLN A 1118 -8.44 40.36 4.14
N GLY A 1119 -9.19 41.44 3.89
CA GLY A 1119 -8.69 42.61 3.14
C GLY A 1119 -7.58 43.39 3.84
N ALA A 1120 -7.44 43.22 5.17
CA ALA A 1120 -6.35 43.84 5.91
C ALA A 1120 -5.01 43.12 5.72
N PHE A 1121 -4.97 41.84 5.33
CA PHE A 1121 -3.74 41.06 5.22
C PHE A 1121 -3.33 40.79 3.76
N ARG A 1122 -2.08 40.36 3.54
CA ARG A 1122 -1.57 40.05 2.20
C ARG A 1122 -2.10 38.68 1.75
N GLU A 1123 -2.15 38.42 0.45
CA GLU A 1123 -2.42 37.07 -0.06
C GLU A 1123 -1.39 36.03 0.45
N SER A 1124 -0.18 36.49 0.75
CA SER A 1124 0.85 35.67 1.37
C SER A 1124 0.65 35.50 2.88
N ASP A 1125 -0.40 35.99 3.53
CA ASP A 1125 -0.68 35.72 4.94
C ASP A 1125 -1.88 34.76 5.03
N TYR A 1126 -1.96 33.96 6.08
CA TYR A 1126 -3.09 33.04 6.26
C TYR A 1126 -4.10 33.62 7.23
N VAL A 1127 -5.38 33.62 6.86
CA VAL A 1127 -6.50 34.14 7.66
C VAL A 1127 -7.57 33.07 7.77
N ALA A 1128 -7.98 32.74 8.99
CA ALA A 1128 -8.87 31.63 9.29
C ALA A 1128 -9.92 32.00 10.33
N ARG A 1129 -11.07 31.32 10.28
CA ARG A 1129 -12.03 31.29 11.39
C ARG A 1129 -11.89 29.96 12.13
N ILE A 1130 -11.73 30.04 13.44
CA ILE A 1130 -11.40 28.88 14.29
C ILE A 1130 -12.50 28.52 15.29
N GLY A 1131 -13.47 29.42 15.50
CA GLY A 1131 -14.61 29.25 16.40
C GLY A 1131 -15.81 30.12 16.01
N GLY A 1132 -16.80 30.21 16.89
CA GLY A 1132 -18.02 30.99 16.66
C GLY A 1132 -17.74 32.47 16.41
N ASP A 1133 -16.95 33.10 17.27
CA ASP A 1133 -16.54 34.51 17.24
C ASP A 1133 -15.01 34.67 17.17
N GLU A 1134 -14.26 33.58 16.96
CA GLU A 1134 -12.80 33.55 17.00
C GLU A 1134 -12.15 33.36 15.62
N PHE A 1135 -11.14 34.18 15.34
CA PHE A 1135 -10.34 34.19 14.12
C PHE A 1135 -8.84 34.04 14.44
N LEU A 1136 -8.10 33.48 13.49
CA LEU A 1136 -6.67 33.24 13.61
C LEU A 1136 -5.95 33.68 12.34
N VAL A 1137 -4.83 34.38 12.50
CA VAL A 1137 -4.00 34.86 11.39
C VAL A 1137 -2.55 34.47 11.60
N LEU A 1138 -1.90 34.01 10.53
CA LEU A 1138 -0.45 33.84 10.47
C LEU A 1138 0.11 34.90 9.52
N MET A 1139 0.72 35.93 10.10
CA MET A 1139 1.44 36.96 9.36
C MET A 1139 2.86 36.46 9.07
N ARG A 1140 3.20 36.32 7.78
CA ARG A 1140 4.45 35.68 7.35
C ARG A 1140 5.56 36.70 7.05
N ASN A 1141 6.81 36.24 7.15
CA ASN A 1141 8.01 37.01 6.85
C ASN A 1141 8.05 38.39 7.52
N VAL A 1142 7.78 38.42 8.82
CA VAL A 1142 7.80 39.62 9.65
C VAL A 1142 9.24 40.09 9.82
N LYS A 1143 9.52 41.38 9.57
CA LYS A 1143 10.87 41.93 9.71
C LYS A 1143 11.12 42.38 11.14
N HIS A 1144 10.16 43.11 11.71
CA HIS A 1144 10.25 43.66 13.06
C HIS A 1144 8.95 43.40 13.83
N ILE A 1145 9.07 43.16 15.14
CA ILE A 1145 7.90 42.99 16.02
C ILE A 1145 6.98 44.22 16.02
N GLU A 1146 7.53 45.40 15.72
CA GLU A 1146 6.77 46.64 15.61
C GLU A 1146 5.79 46.62 14.41
N ASP A 1147 6.10 45.86 13.36
CA ASP A 1147 5.19 45.68 12.22
C ASP A 1147 3.90 44.95 12.68
N VAL A 1148 4.04 44.01 13.63
CA VAL A 1148 2.91 43.27 14.22
C VAL A 1148 2.08 44.19 15.10
N ARG A 1149 2.72 45.06 15.90
CA ARG A 1149 2.02 46.05 16.74
C ARG A 1149 1.23 47.07 15.92
N GLN A 1150 1.86 47.63 14.89
CA GLN A 1150 1.18 48.56 13.98
C GLN A 1150 0.01 47.88 13.29
N LYS A 1151 0.17 46.61 12.90
CA LYS A 1151 -0.92 45.84 12.27
C LYS A 1151 -2.07 45.60 13.23
N ALA A 1152 -1.79 45.19 14.46
CA ALA A 1152 -2.82 44.98 15.48
C ALA A 1152 -3.55 46.29 15.84
N GLU A 1153 -2.83 47.41 15.93
CA GLU A 1153 -3.44 48.73 16.17
C GLU A 1153 -4.34 49.16 15.00
N GLN A 1154 -3.93 48.90 13.76
CA GLN A 1154 -4.75 49.15 12.57
C GLN A 1154 -6.06 48.35 12.64
N LEU A 1155 -5.97 47.05 12.94
CA LEU A 1155 -7.14 46.17 13.00
C LEU A 1155 -8.15 46.59 14.08
N VAL A 1156 -7.69 47.02 15.26
CA VAL A 1156 -8.60 47.53 16.32
C VAL A 1156 -9.40 48.75 15.85
N LYS A 1157 -8.84 49.58 14.97
CA LYS A 1157 -9.53 50.75 14.41
C LYS A 1157 -10.48 50.37 13.27
N GLU A 1158 -10.05 49.46 12.40
CA GLU A 1158 -10.80 49.05 11.21
C GLU A 1158 -11.96 48.12 11.55
N LEU A 1159 -11.79 47.20 12.49
CA LEU A 1159 -12.79 46.19 12.88
C LEU A 1159 -13.80 46.72 13.91
N ARG A 1160 -14.11 48.01 13.87
CA ARG A 1160 -15.01 48.68 14.81
C ARG A 1160 -16.14 49.43 14.10
N TRP A 1161 -17.38 48.99 14.30
CA TRP A 1161 -18.59 49.65 13.79
C TRP A 1161 -19.83 49.28 14.60
N CYS A 1162 -20.96 49.95 14.37
CA CYS A 1162 -22.24 49.60 15.00
C CYS A 1162 -23.08 48.75 14.04
N ALA A 1163 -23.64 47.63 14.53
CA ALA A 1163 -24.59 46.84 13.78
C ALA A 1163 -25.96 47.55 13.74
N GLY A 1164 -26.41 47.93 12.54
CA GLY A 1164 -27.64 48.71 12.35
C GLY A 1164 -27.53 50.19 12.77
N ASN A 1165 -28.67 50.82 13.11
CA ASN A 1165 -28.74 52.24 13.52
C ASN A 1165 -28.63 52.45 15.04
N ASP A 1166 -28.41 51.40 15.82
CA ASP A 1166 -28.34 51.46 17.29
C ASP A 1166 -26.88 51.53 17.76
N SER A 1167 -26.50 52.67 18.37
CA SER A 1167 -25.17 52.87 18.94
C SER A 1167 -24.82 51.94 20.11
N SER A 1168 -25.80 51.19 20.65
CA SER A 1168 -25.59 50.19 21.70
C SER A 1168 -25.14 48.82 21.16
N LEU A 1169 -25.15 48.61 19.84
CA LEU A 1169 -24.76 47.37 19.17
C LEU A 1169 -23.37 47.51 18.54
N LEU A 1170 -22.37 47.85 19.36
CA LEU A 1170 -20.98 48.02 18.92
C LEU A 1170 -20.30 46.68 18.71
N ILE A 1171 -19.78 46.46 17.51
CA ILE A 1171 -18.81 45.42 17.16
C ILE A 1171 -17.40 45.98 17.31
N SER A 1172 -16.53 45.21 17.96
CA SER A 1172 -15.10 45.48 18.05
C SER A 1172 -14.31 44.18 18.11
N ALA A 1173 -12.98 44.27 18.21
CA ALA A 1173 -12.11 43.10 18.27
C ALA A 1173 -11.18 43.15 19.49
N SER A 1174 -11.04 42.00 20.16
CA SER A 1174 -10.00 41.75 21.15
C SER A 1174 -8.88 40.94 20.48
N ILE A 1175 -7.66 41.48 20.43
CA ILE A 1175 -6.55 40.90 19.65
C ILE A 1175 -5.37 40.50 20.55
N GLY A 1176 -4.84 39.29 20.37
CA GLY A 1176 -3.60 38.82 20.98
C GLY A 1176 -2.62 38.29 19.94
N ALA A 1177 -1.34 38.62 20.04
CA ALA A 1177 -0.33 38.14 19.08
C ALA A 1177 0.91 37.55 19.77
N ALA A 1178 1.51 36.54 19.14
CA ALA A 1178 2.75 35.90 19.53
C ALA A 1178 3.69 35.76 18.32
N CYS A 1179 5.00 36.00 18.52
CA CYS A 1179 6.00 35.99 17.46
C CYS A 1179 6.86 34.73 17.48
N TYR A 1180 7.06 34.12 16.32
CA TYR A 1180 8.05 33.07 16.12
C TYR A 1180 9.39 33.68 15.68
N PRO A 1181 10.54 33.25 16.26
CA PRO A 1181 10.66 32.23 17.32
C PRO A 1181 10.63 32.78 18.76
N GLU A 1182 10.44 34.09 18.96
CA GLU A 1182 10.66 34.74 20.26
C GLU A 1182 9.69 34.31 21.39
N ASP A 1183 8.40 34.15 21.09
CA ASP A 1183 7.35 33.78 22.05
C ASP A 1183 7.09 32.27 22.09
N GLY A 1184 7.63 31.51 21.12
CA GLY A 1184 7.47 30.07 20.99
C GLY A 1184 8.07 29.53 19.69
N SER A 1185 8.47 28.26 19.73
CA SER A 1185 9.03 27.53 18.59
C SER A 1185 8.04 26.55 17.94
N THR A 1186 6.97 26.21 18.66
CA THR A 1186 5.90 25.32 18.20
C THR A 1186 4.57 26.07 18.04
N LEU A 1187 3.66 25.50 17.23
CA LEU A 1187 2.31 26.05 17.06
C LEU A 1187 1.60 26.18 18.40
N GLU A 1188 1.70 25.15 19.25
CA GLU A 1188 1.00 25.09 20.54
C GLU A 1188 1.50 26.18 21.51
N GLU A 1189 2.81 26.44 21.58
CA GLU A 1189 3.38 27.52 22.39
C GLU A 1189 2.92 28.91 21.91
N LEU A 1190 2.98 29.14 20.59
CA LEU A 1190 2.56 30.41 19.99
C LEU A 1190 1.06 30.65 20.19
N TYR A 1191 0.25 29.61 20.05
CA TYR A 1191 -1.19 29.66 20.24
C TYR A 1191 -1.55 30.00 21.69
N GLU A 1192 -0.92 29.34 22.66
CA GLU A 1192 -1.13 29.61 24.09
C GLU A 1192 -0.75 31.05 24.47
N LYS A 1193 0.34 31.57 23.91
CA LYS A 1193 0.79 32.95 24.15
C LYS A 1193 -0.14 33.99 23.54
N ALA A 1194 -0.56 33.77 22.29
CA ALA A 1194 -1.51 34.65 21.61
C ALA A 1194 -2.87 34.67 22.33
N ASP A 1195 -3.36 33.50 22.78
CA ASP A 1195 -4.60 33.39 23.56
C ASP A 1195 -4.52 34.15 24.89
N LYS A 1196 -3.45 33.93 25.67
CA LYS A 1196 -3.23 34.68 26.93
C LYS A 1196 -3.13 36.19 26.72
N ALA A 1197 -2.59 36.64 25.59
CA ALA A 1197 -2.53 38.06 25.25
C ALA A 1197 -3.93 38.61 24.90
N MET A 1198 -4.73 37.87 24.13
CA MET A 1198 -6.10 38.22 23.75
C MET A 1198 -7.03 38.24 24.97
N TYR A 1199 -6.95 37.24 25.83
CA TYR A 1199 -7.77 37.10 27.04
C TYR A 1199 -7.59 38.27 28.01
N ARG A 1200 -6.37 38.82 28.10
CA ARG A 1200 -6.07 40.03 28.88
C ARG A 1200 -6.82 41.26 28.36
N ILE A 1201 -6.97 41.39 27.04
CA ILE A 1201 -7.76 42.48 26.43
C ILE A 1201 -9.25 42.31 26.70
N LYS A 1202 -9.78 41.08 26.58
CA LYS A 1202 -11.19 40.79 26.91
C LYS A 1202 -11.56 41.24 28.34
N HIS A 1203 -10.64 41.08 29.29
CA HIS A 1203 -10.84 41.49 30.68
C HIS A 1203 -10.59 42.98 30.93
N ASN A 1204 -9.76 43.63 30.11
CA ASN A 1204 -9.40 45.05 30.23
C ASN A 1204 -10.27 45.98 29.36
N GLY A 1205 -11.56 45.66 29.23
CA GLY A 1205 -12.54 46.55 28.59
C GLY A 1205 -12.76 46.34 27.10
N LYS A 1206 -12.18 45.28 26.49
CA LYS A 1206 -12.37 44.88 25.07
C LYS A 1206 -11.86 45.95 24.08
N ASN A 1207 -11.99 45.74 22.76
CA ASN A 1207 -11.56 46.69 21.73
C ASN A 1207 -10.09 47.13 21.86
N GLY A 1208 -9.17 46.18 21.83
CA GLY A 1208 -7.74 46.43 22.06
C GLY A 1208 -6.84 45.33 21.54
N TYR A 1209 -5.53 45.48 21.74
CA TYR A 1209 -4.55 44.48 21.33
C TYR A 1209 -3.42 44.30 22.35
N SER A 1210 -2.81 43.11 22.36
CA SER A 1210 -1.58 42.80 23.10
C SER A 1210 -0.65 41.94 22.24
N VAL A 1211 0.65 42.26 22.18
CA VAL A 1211 1.66 41.51 21.41
C VAL A 1211 2.78 41.06 22.34
N GLY A 1212 3.04 39.75 22.38
CA GLY A 1212 4.05 39.11 23.21
C GLY A 1212 3.59 38.86 24.65
N SER A 1213 4.46 38.22 25.44
CA SER A 1213 4.23 37.92 26.87
C SER A 1213 4.01 39.17 27.72
#